data_AF-A0A3M6ZC37-F1
#
_entry.id   AF-A0A3M6ZC37-F1
#
_cell.length_a   1.000
_cell.length_b   1.000
_cell.length_c   1.000
_cell.angle_alpha   90.00
_cell.angle_beta   90.00
_cell.angle_gamma   90.00
#
_symmetry.space_group_name_H-M   'P 1'
#
loop_
_entity.id
_entity.type
_entity.pdbx_description
1 polymer ?
#
loop_
_entity_poly.entity_id
_entity_poly.type
_entity_poly.pdbx_seq_one_letter_code
_entity_poly.pdbx_strand_id
1 'polypeptide(L)'
;MACIWYGVQSWIGGTCVRLMISSIWRSWDQYDGPQNTMPASSGTNTRDFVSFFLFWLGSLPFLWFPVYKIRHLFTVKSFVAPAAGIAFFIWAIVAAGGLGPIVKQPSTIHGSERAWAIIKGIMSAIANFAALIVNNPDFARFARRPKDALWSQLFTIPVGFALTSFIGIIASSSSTVIFGGDPIWDPLDLLQRFLEQPNAGGATRFGVFVIAAAFTLAQLGTNIAANSISAGTDMTALLPRWISIRRGSCICAIIGIAMCPWHLLSSSNNFTTYLSAYSVFLSSIAGVMVCDYYIVRKGYLQTRDLYSALRSGPYNYTFGIHWRAYAAYIAGILINVVGFAGAVGNKVPKGATYIYNLNFFCGFIVAALIYYTLCWISPVEATSPTGKWLEVDDDDSERSGSLVYGVNVDDAESAAGVPLGDSKGPSLKLSTRTSPSRISGIYEIPGALPIVGHLLHLGDDHASVCEKWWRTYKQSVFQIRLDNTRAVVFNSFEDRKRMLIGHQSASIDRPTLYTFHGVTSSTQGFTIGSSPWDESCKNKRKAAEQTLGRPAARRYHSMIDLETLCIVRNLVRDSQGDGKKLEIRPYLQRYALNTTLTLCYGIRMDSVWDDMLREVLEVGSAISLLRSAPEKNQDYIPILRYMPNNEKTQRNKSLRERQAIL
;
A
#
# COMPACT_ATOMS: atom_id res chain seq x y z
N MET A 1 1.43 -6.84 22.25
CA MET A 1 0.61 -5.64 22.53
C MET A 1 -0.73 -5.67 21.81
N ALA A 2 -0.76 -5.67 20.48
CA ALA A 2 -2.01 -5.72 19.72
C ALA A 2 -2.92 -6.90 20.13
N CYS A 3 -2.39 -8.11 20.34
CA CYS A 3 -3.19 -9.24 20.84
C CYS A 3 -3.77 -9.02 22.25
N ILE A 4 -3.06 -8.26 23.10
CA ILE A 4 -3.53 -7.95 24.46
C ILE A 4 -4.73 -7.02 24.39
N TRP A 5 -4.57 -5.94 23.64
CA TRP A 5 -5.66 -5.02 23.38
C TRP A 5 -6.81 -5.68 22.63
N TYR A 6 -6.55 -6.66 21.78
CA TYR A 6 -7.61 -7.41 21.13
C TYR A 6 -8.50 -8.15 22.14
N GLY A 7 -7.89 -8.79 23.14
CA GLY A 7 -8.61 -9.43 24.24
C GLY A 7 -9.40 -8.42 25.08
N VAL A 8 -8.75 -7.34 25.53
CA VAL A 8 -9.38 -6.27 26.34
C VAL A 8 -10.56 -5.64 25.61
N GLN A 9 -10.38 -5.28 24.34
CA GLN A 9 -11.45 -4.69 23.53
C GLN A 9 -12.55 -5.72 23.23
N SER A 10 -12.24 -7.00 23.09
CA SER A 10 -13.25 -8.06 22.98
C SER A 10 -14.06 -8.22 24.26
N TRP A 11 -13.43 -8.08 25.43
CA TRP A 11 -14.12 -8.10 26.73
C TRP A 11 -15.12 -6.96 26.86
N ILE A 12 -14.71 -5.73 26.56
CA ILE A 12 -15.60 -4.56 26.55
C ILE A 12 -16.76 -4.76 25.57
N GLY A 13 -16.49 -5.35 24.40
CA GLY A 13 -17.53 -5.71 23.42
C GLY A 13 -18.50 -6.76 23.95
N GLY A 14 -18.00 -7.73 24.72
CA GLY A 14 -18.78 -8.70 25.47
C GLY A 14 -19.72 -8.06 26.47
N THR A 15 -19.28 -7.03 27.19
CA THR A 15 -20.12 -6.26 28.11
C THR A 15 -21.26 -5.55 27.37
N CYS A 16 -21.03 -5.04 26.16
CA CYS A 16 -22.10 -4.50 25.33
C CYS A 16 -23.12 -5.58 24.93
N VAL A 17 -22.65 -6.76 24.50
CA VAL A 17 -23.52 -7.91 24.16
C VAL A 17 -24.33 -8.37 25.38
N ARG A 18 -23.71 -8.37 26.57
CA ARG A 18 -24.40 -8.68 27.83
C ARG A 18 -25.55 -7.73 28.08
N LEU A 19 -25.37 -6.42 27.91
CA LEU A 19 -26.44 -5.43 28.06
C LEU A 19 -27.56 -5.65 27.05
N MET A 20 -27.22 -6.01 25.80
CA MET A 20 -28.21 -6.34 24.78
C MET A 20 -29.07 -7.55 25.19
N ILE A 21 -28.42 -8.63 25.65
CA ILE A 21 -29.12 -9.85 26.10
C ILE A 21 -29.99 -9.53 27.32
N SER A 22 -29.46 -8.83 28.32
CA SER A 22 -30.18 -8.47 29.56
C SER A 22 -31.36 -7.52 29.31
N SER A 23 -31.28 -6.70 28.25
CA SER A 23 -32.39 -5.85 27.81
C SER A 23 -33.55 -6.66 27.24
N ILE A 24 -33.29 -7.81 26.61
CA ILE A 24 -34.33 -8.71 26.06
C ILE A 24 -34.80 -9.71 27.13
N TRP A 25 -33.86 -10.38 27.79
CA TRP A 25 -34.09 -11.42 28.79
C TRP A 25 -33.40 -11.08 30.11
N ARG A 26 -34.18 -10.56 31.07
CA ARG A 26 -33.68 -10.25 32.42
C ARG A 26 -33.24 -11.47 33.23
N SER A 27 -33.70 -12.67 32.86
CA SER A 27 -33.20 -13.91 33.47
C SER A 27 -31.70 -14.10 33.25
N TRP A 28 -31.11 -13.45 32.26
CA TRP A 28 -29.67 -13.50 32.01
C TRP A 28 -28.83 -13.01 33.19
N ASP A 29 -29.33 -12.04 33.96
CA ASP A 29 -28.62 -11.52 35.13
C ASP A 29 -28.57 -12.52 36.31
N GLN A 30 -29.40 -13.57 36.30
CA GLN A 30 -29.37 -14.63 37.32
C GLN A 30 -28.12 -15.52 37.23
N TYR A 31 -27.41 -15.50 36.09
CA TYR A 31 -26.18 -16.26 35.84
C TYR A 31 -24.92 -15.62 36.44
N ASP A 32 -25.06 -14.46 37.10
CA ASP A 32 -24.02 -13.88 37.97
C ASP A 32 -24.11 -14.43 39.41
N GLY A 33 -25.22 -15.10 39.77
CA GLY A 33 -25.48 -15.60 41.11
C GLY A 33 -25.81 -17.10 41.13
N PRO A 34 -27.05 -17.50 41.44
CA PRO A 34 -27.40 -18.90 41.74
C PRO A 34 -27.22 -19.86 40.56
N GLN A 35 -27.16 -19.35 39.32
CA GLN A 35 -26.97 -20.15 38.11
C GLN A 35 -25.56 -20.03 37.52
N ASN A 36 -24.62 -19.38 38.21
CA ASN A 36 -23.23 -19.34 37.78
C ASN A 36 -22.61 -20.73 37.82
N THR A 37 -22.03 -21.17 36.70
CA THR A 37 -21.39 -22.48 36.54
C THR A 37 -19.86 -22.41 36.56
N MET A 38 -19.29 -21.20 36.56
CA MET A 38 -17.84 -21.00 36.60
C MET A 38 -17.31 -20.93 38.04
N PRO A 39 -16.13 -21.53 38.33
CA PRO A 39 -15.53 -21.47 39.65
C PRO A 39 -15.09 -20.05 40.00
N ALA A 40 -15.16 -19.67 41.28
CA ALA A 40 -14.75 -18.34 41.76
C ALA A 40 -13.28 -18.00 41.44
N SER A 41 -12.41 -19.00 41.30
CA SER A 41 -11.01 -18.83 40.92
C SER A 41 -10.80 -18.40 39.46
N SER A 42 -11.83 -18.49 38.61
CA SER A 42 -11.73 -18.13 37.18
C SER A 42 -11.62 -16.62 36.92
N GLY A 43 -11.95 -15.79 37.92
CA GLY A 43 -11.94 -14.33 37.80
C GLY A 43 -13.07 -13.74 36.95
N THR A 44 -14.05 -14.55 36.55
CA THR A 44 -15.26 -14.14 35.82
C THR A 44 -16.44 -15.06 36.20
N ASN A 45 -17.66 -14.71 35.78
CA ASN A 45 -18.86 -15.56 35.86
C ASN A 45 -19.29 -16.07 34.46
N THR A 46 -20.23 -17.01 34.44
CA THR A 46 -20.79 -17.59 33.21
C THR A 46 -21.43 -16.54 32.30
N ARG A 47 -22.18 -15.59 32.87
CA ARG A 47 -22.90 -14.54 32.12
C ARG A 47 -21.94 -13.71 31.27
N ASP A 48 -20.88 -13.21 31.89
CA ASP A 48 -19.94 -12.27 31.29
C ASP A 48 -19.02 -13.00 30.30
N PHE A 49 -18.57 -14.21 30.64
CA PHE A 49 -17.77 -15.04 29.74
C PHE A 49 -18.53 -15.44 28.47
N VAL A 50 -19.80 -15.88 28.58
CA VAL A 50 -20.60 -16.24 27.40
C VAL A 50 -20.86 -15.00 26.53
N SER A 51 -21.16 -13.85 27.14
CA SER A 51 -21.38 -12.61 26.38
C SER A 51 -20.11 -12.16 25.65
N PHE A 52 -18.95 -12.27 26.30
CA PHE A 52 -17.64 -12.10 25.68
C PHE A 52 -17.39 -13.07 24.53
N PHE A 53 -17.67 -14.36 24.73
CA PHE A 53 -17.48 -15.39 23.71
C PHE A 53 -18.35 -15.15 22.49
N LEU A 54 -19.60 -14.71 22.68
CA LEU A 54 -20.51 -14.34 21.59
C LEU A 54 -19.98 -13.14 20.79
N PHE A 55 -19.48 -12.10 21.45
CA PHE A 55 -18.83 -10.98 20.77
C PHE A 55 -17.61 -11.44 19.98
N TRP A 56 -16.73 -12.22 20.63
CA TRP A 56 -15.52 -12.74 20.00
C TRP A 56 -15.85 -13.57 18.77
N LEU A 57 -16.78 -14.53 18.88
CA LEU A 57 -17.22 -15.40 17.79
C LEU A 57 -17.83 -14.57 16.64
N GLY A 58 -18.70 -13.61 16.98
CA GLY A 58 -19.30 -12.69 16.03
C GLY A 58 -18.31 -11.77 15.32
N SER A 59 -17.14 -11.51 15.93
CA SER A 59 -16.09 -10.70 15.34
C SER A 59 -15.24 -11.44 14.30
N LEU A 60 -15.15 -12.77 14.38
CA LEU A 60 -14.26 -13.58 13.52
C LEU A 60 -14.53 -13.45 12.01
N PRO A 61 -15.79 -13.45 11.51
CA PRO A 61 -16.05 -13.30 10.08
C PRO A 61 -15.49 -11.99 9.51
N PHE A 62 -15.45 -10.94 10.31
CA PHE A 62 -14.97 -9.62 9.90
C PHE A 62 -13.44 -9.57 9.75
N LEU A 63 -12.71 -10.49 10.40
CA LEU A 63 -11.25 -10.61 10.27
C LEU A 63 -10.83 -11.17 8.90
N TRP A 64 -11.73 -11.84 8.19
CA TRP A 64 -11.44 -12.47 6.91
C TRP A 64 -11.40 -11.48 5.75
N PHE A 65 -12.11 -10.35 5.86
CA PHE A 65 -12.19 -9.38 4.77
C PHE A 65 -10.88 -8.59 4.62
N PRO A 66 -10.48 -8.24 3.38
CA PRO A 66 -9.37 -7.32 3.17
C PRO A 66 -9.65 -5.93 3.76
N VAL A 67 -8.59 -5.24 4.19
CA VAL A 67 -8.65 -3.89 4.80
C VAL A 67 -9.44 -2.90 3.94
N TYR A 68 -9.26 -2.92 2.60
CA TYR A 68 -9.95 -2.01 1.69
C TYR A 68 -11.47 -2.24 1.61
N LYS A 69 -11.97 -3.43 1.95
CA LYS A 69 -13.42 -3.71 2.07
C LYS A 69 -13.95 -3.36 3.45
N ILE A 70 -13.14 -3.58 4.49
CA ILE A 70 -13.49 -3.26 5.88
C ILE A 70 -13.76 -1.76 6.07
N ARG A 71 -13.24 -0.88 5.18
CA ARG A 71 -13.56 0.55 5.19
C ARG A 71 -15.06 0.87 5.31
N HIS A 72 -15.93 0.04 4.72
CA HIS A 72 -17.37 0.25 4.78
C HIS A 72 -17.94 0.03 6.19
N LEU A 73 -17.38 -0.92 6.94
CA LEU A 73 -17.71 -1.11 8.36
C LEU A 73 -17.30 0.12 9.18
N PHE A 74 -16.16 0.73 8.87
CA PHE A 74 -15.74 1.99 9.51
C PHE A 74 -16.66 3.16 9.14
N THR A 75 -17.13 3.25 7.89
CA THR A 75 -18.11 4.27 7.47
C THR A 75 -19.44 4.11 8.19
N VAL A 76 -19.99 2.91 8.31
CA VAL A 76 -21.25 2.70 9.05
C VAL A 76 -21.07 3.07 10.52
N LYS A 77 -19.97 2.60 11.13
CA LYS A 77 -19.61 2.95 12.50
C LYS A 77 -19.51 4.46 12.72
N SER A 78 -18.93 5.22 11.79
CA SER A 78 -18.74 6.67 11.97
C SER A 78 -20.05 7.45 12.02
N PHE A 79 -21.17 6.89 11.54
CA PHE A 79 -22.49 7.50 11.70
C PHE A 79 -23.21 6.98 12.95
N VAL A 80 -23.17 5.66 13.18
CA VAL A 80 -23.95 5.00 14.25
C VAL A 80 -23.38 5.31 15.63
N ALA A 81 -22.05 5.24 15.81
CA ALA A 81 -21.44 5.38 17.14
C ALA A 81 -21.58 6.79 17.72
N PRO A 82 -21.33 7.89 16.96
CA PRO A 82 -21.57 9.24 17.48
C PRO A 82 -23.04 9.50 17.80
N ALA A 83 -23.97 9.03 16.97
CA ALA A 83 -25.40 9.18 17.22
C ALA A 83 -25.82 8.51 18.54
N ALA A 84 -25.33 7.30 18.81
CA ALA A 84 -25.58 6.60 20.07
C ALA A 84 -24.92 7.29 21.27
N GLY A 85 -23.69 7.80 21.11
CA GLY A 85 -23.00 8.58 22.15
C GLY A 85 -23.75 9.86 22.52
N ILE A 86 -24.28 10.58 21.53
CA ILE A 86 -25.11 11.78 21.76
C ILE A 86 -26.44 11.41 22.40
N ALA A 87 -27.09 10.33 21.95
CA ALA A 87 -28.34 9.85 22.55
C ALA A 87 -28.14 9.47 24.03
N PHE A 88 -27.07 8.74 24.35
CA PHE A 88 -26.69 8.40 25.71
C PHE A 88 -26.41 9.65 26.56
N PHE A 89 -25.68 10.61 26.01
CA PHE A 89 -25.37 11.89 26.67
C PHE A 89 -26.63 12.68 27.03
N ILE A 90 -27.54 12.86 26.06
CA ILE A 90 -28.81 13.56 26.28
C ILE A 90 -29.64 12.83 27.34
N TRP A 91 -29.70 11.50 27.26
CA TRP A 91 -30.43 10.69 28.24
C TRP A 91 -29.88 10.87 29.66
N ALA A 92 -28.56 10.80 29.84
CA ALA A 92 -27.92 10.98 31.15
C ALA A 92 -28.20 12.38 31.74
N ILE A 93 -28.21 13.44 30.91
CA ILE A 93 -28.52 14.80 31.34
C ILE A 93 -29.98 14.93 31.77
N VAL A 94 -30.90 14.44 30.94
CA VAL A 94 -32.34 14.53 31.23
C VAL A 94 -32.67 13.73 32.49
N ALA A 95 -32.08 12.55 32.67
CA ALA A 95 -32.26 11.73 33.87
C ALA A 95 -31.72 12.40 35.14
N ALA A 96 -30.65 13.19 35.03
CA ALA A 96 -30.10 13.96 36.15
C ALA A 96 -30.80 15.31 36.39
N GLY A 97 -31.79 15.69 35.56
CA GLY A 97 -32.48 16.98 35.65
C GLY A 97 -31.62 18.18 35.21
N GLY A 98 -30.52 17.95 34.48
CA GLY A 98 -29.61 19.00 34.01
C GLY A 98 -28.17 18.53 33.81
N LEU A 99 -27.30 19.47 33.45
CA LEU A 99 -25.85 19.24 33.44
C LEU A 99 -25.41 19.05 34.89
N GLY A 100 -24.97 17.84 35.25
CA GLY A 100 -24.66 17.41 36.61
C GLY A 100 -23.70 18.35 37.39
N PRO A 101 -23.48 18.08 38.69
CA PRO A 101 -22.84 19.00 39.62
C PRO A 101 -21.40 19.39 39.23
N ILE A 102 -20.72 18.59 38.41
CA ILE A 102 -19.31 18.81 38.04
C ILE A 102 -19.08 20.13 37.30
N VAL A 103 -20.10 20.65 36.59
CA VAL A 103 -19.98 21.93 35.86
C VAL A 103 -19.84 23.11 36.81
N LYS A 104 -20.36 22.99 38.03
CA LYS A 104 -20.33 24.04 39.07
C LYS A 104 -19.37 23.71 40.22
N GLN A 105 -18.68 22.57 40.17
CA GLN A 105 -17.80 22.12 41.24
C GLN A 105 -16.43 22.80 41.15
N PRO A 106 -15.98 23.52 42.20
CA PRO A 106 -14.65 24.11 42.22
C PRO A 106 -13.56 23.02 42.31
N SER A 107 -12.40 23.32 41.74
CA SER A 107 -11.24 22.43 41.84
C SER A 107 -10.78 22.30 43.30
N THR A 108 -10.55 21.07 43.76
CA THR A 108 -10.07 20.76 45.12
C THR A 108 -8.55 20.83 45.25
N ILE A 109 -7.82 20.86 44.13
CA ILE A 109 -6.35 20.88 44.08
C ILE A 109 -5.82 22.21 43.54
N HIS A 110 -4.78 22.74 44.18
CA HIS A 110 -4.22 24.06 43.87
C HIS A 110 -2.69 24.04 43.69
N GLY A 111 -2.14 25.12 43.12
CA GLY A 111 -0.69 25.31 42.97
C GLY A 111 -0.01 24.24 42.08
N SER A 112 1.15 23.76 42.54
CA SER A 112 1.97 22.78 41.80
C SER A 112 1.28 21.43 41.62
N GLU A 113 0.43 21.03 42.57
CA GLU A 113 -0.29 19.76 42.51
C GLU A 113 -1.27 19.74 41.34
N ARG A 114 -1.97 20.86 41.10
CA ARG A 114 -2.83 21.04 39.93
C ARG A 114 -2.05 20.98 38.61
N ALA A 115 -0.87 21.61 38.55
CA ALA A 115 -0.02 21.57 37.36
C ALA A 115 0.43 20.14 37.03
N TRP A 116 0.87 19.37 38.04
CA TRP A 116 1.24 17.97 37.86
C TRP A 116 0.05 17.08 37.52
N ALA A 117 -1.15 17.36 38.02
CA ALA A 117 -2.37 16.66 37.63
C ALA A 117 -2.71 16.89 36.15
N ILE A 118 -2.56 18.12 35.65
CA ILE A 118 -2.74 18.44 34.21
C ILE A 118 -1.74 17.65 33.36
N ILE A 119 -0.46 17.64 33.75
CA ILE A 119 0.59 16.89 33.04
C ILE A 119 0.25 15.39 33.00
N LYS A 120 -0.15 14.81 34.14
CA LYS A 120 -0.57 13.40 34.19
C LYS A 120 -1.76 13.12 33.28
N GLY A 121 -2.74 14.02 33.20
CA GLY A 121 -3.87 13.92 32.27
C GLY A 121 -3.43 13.90 30.80
N ILE A 122 -2.52 14.81 30.42
CA ILE A 122 -1.97 14.86 29.06
C ILE A 122 -1.20 13.56 28.74
N MET A 123 -0.34 13.10 29.65
CA MET A 123 0.41 11.85 29.43
C MET A 123 -0.49 10.63 29.37
N SER A 124 -1.58 10.59 30.14
CA SER A 124 -2.56 9.50 30.06
C SER A 124 -3.22 9.45 28.67
N ALA A 125 -3.52 10.60 28.07
CA ALA A 125 -4.06 10.66 26.71
C ALA A 125 -3.03 10.19 25.67
N ILE A 126 -1.78 10.63 25.77
CA ILE A 126 -0.69 10.19 24.87
C ILE A 126 -0.46 8.68 24.99
N ALA A 127 -0.41 8.15 26.22
CA ALA A 127 -0.23 6.72 26.49
C ALA A 127 -1.34 5.88 25.83
N ASN A 128 -2.59 6.37 25.87
CA ASN A 128 -3.72 5.69 25.24
C ASN A 128 -3.60 5.61 23.71
N PHE A 129 -2.98 6.61 23.07
CA PHE A 129 -2.76 6.63 21.63
C PHE A 129 -1.40 6.07 21.18
N ALA A 130 -0.47 5.80 22.11
CA ALA A 130 0.90 5.40 21.82
C ALA A 130 0.98 4.21 20.85
N ALA A 131 0.17 3.17 21.07
CA ALA A 131 0.14 2.00 20.20
C ALA A 131 -0.34 2.34 18.78
N LEU A 132 -1.35 3.21 18.66
CA LEU A 132 -1.89 3.64 17.38
C LEU A 132 -0.91 4.57 16.64
N ILE A 133 -0.16 5.41 17.36
CA ILE A 133 0.86 6.29 16.78
C ILE A 133 1.97 5.46 16.11
N VAL A 134 2.48 4.44 16.80
CA VAL A 134 3.57 3.59 16.28
C VAL A 134 3.12 2.72 15.11
N ASN A 135 1.87 2.23 15.14
CA ASN A 135 1.31 1.37 14.09
C ASN A 135 0.54 2.13 12.99
N ASN A 136 0.53 3.47 13.03
CA ASN A 136 -0.10 4.31 12.02
C ASN A 136 0.34 4.00 10.57
N PRO A 137 1.61 3.62 10.30
CA PRO A 137 2.04 3.21 8.95
C PRO A 137 1.22 2.07 8.33
N ASP A 138 0.60 1.20 9.14
CA ASP A 138 -0.26 0.12 8.64
C ASP A 138 -1.47 0.62 7.85
N PHE A 139 -1.95 1.82 8.19
CA PHE A 139 -3.06 2.52 7.54
C PHE A 139 -2.58 3.59 6.58
N ALA A 140 -1.57 4.37 6.97
CA ALA A 140 -1.05 5.47 6.15
C ALA A 140 -0.50 4.98 4.80
N ARG A 141 0.00 3.73 4.71
CA ARG A 141 0.43 3.12 3.44
C ARG A 141 -0.68 2.97 2.38
N PHE A 142 -1.95 3.07 2.79
CA PHE A 142 -3.10 3.03 1.87
C PHE A 142 -3.60 4.44 1.48
N ALA A 143 -3.01 5.50 2.04
CA ALA A 143 -3.29 6.86 1.62
C ALA A 143 -2.74 7.09 0.21
N ARG A 144 -3.44 7.91 -0.59
CA ARG A 144 -2.98 8.26 -1.94
C ARG A 144 -1.84 9.27 -1.88
N ARG A 145 -1.91 10.20 -0.92
CA ARG A 145 -0.91 11.24 -0.68
C ARG A 145 -0.56 11.32 0.81
N PRO A 146 0.69 11.66 1.18
CA PRO A 146 1.09 11.83 2.59
C PRO A 146 0.19 12.83 3.35
N LYS A 147 -0.24 13.89 2.66
CA LYS A 147 -1.11 14.94 3.21
C LYS A 147 -2.49 14.43 3.62
N ASP A 148 -3.01 13.37 2.99
CA ASP A 148 -4.34 12.82 3.27
C ASP A 148 -4.38 12.19 4.68
N ALA A 149 -3.28 11.55 5.09
CA ALA A 149 -3.15 10.98 6.43
C ALA A 149 -2.97 12.07 7.49
N LEU A 150 -2.20 13.12 7.20
CA LEU A 150 -1.92 14.20 8.16
C LEU A 150 -3.18 14.97 8.56
N TRP A 151 -3.89 15.53 7.57
CA TRP A 151 -5.02 16.44 7.85
C TRP A 151 -6.20 15.73 8.50
N SER A 152 -6.51 14.51 8.05
CA SER A 152 -7.58 13.73 8.64
C SER A 152 -7.32 13.45 10.12
N GLN A 153 -6.11 13.02 10.48
CA GLN A 153 -5.76 12.71 11.88
C GLN A 153 -5.65 13.95 12.75
N LEU A 154 -5.07 15.04 12.23
CA LEU A 154 -4.88 16.30 12.97
C LEU A 154 -6.19 16.89 13.48
N PHE A 155 -7.29 16.75 12.73
CA PHE A 155 -8.60 17.26 13.16
C PHE A 155 -9.43 16.19 13.88
N THR A 156 -9.52 14.98 13.31
CA THR A 156 -10.46 13.97 13.84
C THR A 156 -10.06 13.44 15.21
N ILE A 157 -8.75 13.29 15.49
CA ILE A 157 -8.29 12.75 16.78
C ILE A 157 -8.56 13.75 17.91
N PRO A 158 -8.09 15.02 17.86
CA PRO A 158 -8.33 15.95 18.96
C PRO A 158 -9.81 16.28 19.16
N VAL A 159 -10.56 16.51 18.07
CA VAL A 159 -12.00 16.85 18.16
C VAL A 159 -12.80 15.65 18.66
N GLY A 160 -12.56 14.46 18.11
CA GLY A 160 -13.25 13.24 18.52
C GLY A 160 -12.94 12.87 19.97
N PHE A 161 -11.68 13.00 20.39
CA PHE A 161 -11.28 12.71 21.77
C PHE A 161 -11.85 13.74 22.77
N ALA A 162 -11.84 15.02 22.42
CA ALA A 162 -12.45 16.07 23.24
C ALA A 162 -13.96 15.84 23.42
N LEU A 163 -14.68 15.54 22.34
CA LEU A 163 -16.12 15.28 22.38
C LEU A 163 -16.46 14.04 23.22
N THR A 164 -15.77 12.93 22.99
CA THR A 164 -16.01 11.68 23.72
C THR A 164 -15.64 11.79 25.21
N SER A 165 -14.53 12.47 25.53
CA SER A 165 -14.15 12.75 26.92
C SER A 165 -15.17 13.65 27.62
N PHE A 166 -15.67 14.68 26.94
CA PHE A 166 -16.72 15.55 27.46
C PHE A 166 -18.00 14.77 27.77
N ILE A 167 -18.45 13.92 26.84
CA ILE A 167 -19.62 13.04 27.06
C ILE A 167 -19.40 12.15 28.28
N GLY A 168 -18.24 11.50 28.39
CA GLY A 168 -17.92 10.60 29.51
C GLY A 168 -17.91 11.31 30.86
N ILE A 169 -17.27 12.48 30.96
CA ILE A 169 -17.18 13.27 32.21
C ILE A 169 -18.57 13.71 32.68
N ILE A 170 -19.39 14.23 31.77
CA ILE A 170 -20.72 14.70 32.13
C ILE A 170 -21.66 13.53 32.46
N ALA A 171 -21.64 12.45 31.69
CA ALA A 171 -22.45 11.26 31.99
C ALA A 171 -22.07 10.65 33.35
N SER A 172 -20.77 10.56 33.64
CA SER A 172 -20.26 10.13 34.94
C SER A 172 -20.71 11.06 36.07
N SER A 173 -20.65 12.37 35.88
CA SER A 173 -21.19 13.32 36.87
C SER A 173 -22.69 13.18 37.06
N SER A 174 -23.47 13.05 35.99
CA SER A 174 -24.91 12.83 36.05
C SER A 174 -25.27 11.58 36.85
N SER A 175 -24.45 10.52 36.80
CA SER A 175 -24.70 9.29 37.57
C SER A 175 -24.79 9.53 39.09
N THR A 176 -23.98 10.46 39.63
CA THR A 176 -24.01 10.81 41.06
C THR A 176 -25.33 11.41 41.50
N VAL A 177 -25.98 12.18 40.61
CA VAL A 177 -27.30 12.79 40.86
C VAL A 177 -28.41 11.75 40.74
N ILE A 178 -28.31 10.85 39.76
CA ILE A 178 -29.34 9.86 39.45
C ILE A 178 -29.39 8.75 40.51
N PHE A 179 -28.24 8.21 40.90
CA PHE A 179 -28.17 7.01 41.73
C PHE A 179 -27.69 7.27 43.17
N GLY A 180 -27.06 8.42 43.43
CA GLY A 180 -26.38 8.70 44.69
C GLY A 180 -25.07 7.89 44.83
N GLY A 181 -24.04 8.52 45.40
CA GLY A 181 -22.73 7.90 45.63
C GLY A 181 -21.65 8.36 44.65
N ASP A 182 -20.62 7.53 44.49
CA ASP A 182 -19.44 7.87 43.70
C ASP A 182 -19.74 7.90 42.18
N PRO A 183 -19.07 8.78 41.41
CA PRO A 183 -19.27 8.85 39.96
C PRO A 183 -18.95 7.53 39.27
N ILE A 184 -19.92 7.00 38.51
CA ILE A 184 -19.72 5.82 37.68
C ILE A 184 -18.93 6.25 36.45
N TRP A 185 -17.71 5.72 36.29
CA TRP A 185 -16.81 6.11 35.20
C TRP A 185 -17.03 5.30 33.92
N ASP A 186 -17.54 4.06 34.02
CA ASP A 186 -17.82 3.19 32.88
C ASP A 186 -19.24 3.46 32.34
N PRO A 187 -19.41 3.88 31.07
CA PRO A 187 -20.72 4.10 30.47
C PRO A 187 -21.57 2.81 30.37
N LEU A 188 -20.95 1.64 30.26
CA LEU A 188 -21.67 0.36 30.21
C LEU A 188 -22.26 0.01 31.58
N ASP A 189 -21.53 0.27 32.66
CA ASP A 189 -22.05 0.13 34.03
C ASP A 189 -23.18 1.13 34.30
N LEU A 190 -23.07 2.35 33.78
CA LEU A 190 -24.15 3.34 33.89
C LEU A 190 -25.43 2.87 33.17
N LEU A 191 -25.30 2.28 31.97
CA LEU A 191 -26.42 1.66 31.25
C LEU A 191 -27.00 0.47 32.00
N GLN A 192 -26.17 -0.35 32.64
CA GLN A 192 -26.63 -1.44 33.50
C GLN A 192 -27.45 -0.90 34.68
N ARG A 193 -26.98 0.15 35.35
CA ARG A 193 -27.71 0.77 36.47
C ARG A 193 -29.07 1.30 36.05
N PHE A 194 -29.20 1.82 34.82
CA PHE A 194 -30.53 2.17 34.26
C PHE A 194 -31.44 0.95 34.09
N LEU A 195 -30.90 -0.22 33.73
CA LEU A 195 -31.67 -1.47 33.68
C LEU A 195 -32.05 -1.99 35.07
N GLU A 196 -31.25 -1.74 36.10
CA GLU A 196 -31.51 -2.23 37.47
C GLU A 196 -32.54 -1.38 38.23
N GLN A 197 -32.92 -0.21 37.71
CA GLN A 197 -33.91 0.65 38.36
C GLN A 197 -35.27 -0.08 38.49
N PRO A 198 -35.98 0.09 39.63
CA PRO A 198 -37.28 -0.53 39.87
C PRO A 198 -38.33 -0.23 38.78
N ASN A 199 -38.24 0.96 38.16
CA ASN A 199 -39.17 1.45 37.15
C ASN A 199 -38.70 1.25 35.70
N ALA A 200 -37.68 0.40 35.46
CA ALA A 200 -37.15 0.17 34.12
C ALA A 200 -38.16 -0.59 33.22
N GLY A 201 -39.03 0.17 32.57
CA GLY A 201 -40.04 -0.32 31.62
C GLY A 201 -39.46 -0.71 30.25
N GLY A 202 -40.35 -1.07 29.32
CA GLY A 202 -39.96 -1.49 27.96
C GLY A 202 -39.15 -0.43 27.19
N ALA A 203 -39.44 0.86 27.39
CA ALA A 203 -38.72 1.95 26.75
C ALA A 203 -37.24 2.05 27.18
N THR A 204 -36.96 1.96 28.49
CA THR A 204 -35.60 1.93 29.03
C THR A 204 -34.81 0.75 28.47
N ARG A 205 -35.44 -0.42 28.43
CA ARG A 205 -34.84 -1.65 27.89
C ARG A 205 -34.51 -1.51 26.40
N PHE A 206 -35.43 -0.96 25.61
CA PHE A 206 -35.19 -0.69 24.19
C PHE A 206 -34.06 0.32 23.98
N GLY A 207 -34.04 1.40 24.77
CA GLY A 207 -32.97 2.41 24.72
C GLY A 207 -31.60 1.83 25.02
N VAL A 208 -31.48 1.04 26.09
CA VAL A 208 -30.23 0.36 26.46
C VAL A 208 -29.81 -0.62 25.37
N PHE A 209 -30.74 -1.41 24.82
CA PHE A 209 -30.44 -2.33 23.71
C PHE A 209 -29.85 -1.61 22.49
N VAL A 210 -30.48 -0.50 22.05
CA VAL A 210 -30.04 0.25 20.87
C VAL A 210 -28.67 0.88 21.10
N ILE A 211 -28.43 1.49 22.26
CA ILE A 211 -27.13 2.09 22.59
C ILE A 211 -26.06 1.00 22.71
N ALA A 212 -26.35 -0.12 23.38
CA ALA A 212 -25.42 -1.23 23.52
C ALA A 212 -25.11 -1.90 22.17
N ALA A 213 -26.08 -2.02 21.26
CA ALA A 213 -25.85 -2.51 19.91
C ALA A 213 -24.93 -1.57 19.11
N ALA A 214 -25.15 -0.26 19.20
CA ALA A 214 -24.29 0.73 18.57
C ALA A 214 -22.86 0.71 19.14
N PHE A 215 -22.71 0.56 20.47
CA PHE A 215 -21.41 0.41 21.11
C PHE A 215 -20.74 -0.92 20.76
N THR A 216 -21.49 -2.00 20.59
CA THR A 216 -20.98 -3.28 20.08
C THR A 216 -20.38 -3.11 18.68
N LEU A 217 -21.07 -2.40 17.78
CA LEU A 217 -20.55 -2.09 16.44
C LEU A 217 -19.30 -1.18 16.51
N ALA A 218 -19.33 -0.17 17.38
CA ALA A 218 -18.18 0.71 17.62
C ALA A 218 -16.95 -0.10 18.05
N GLN A 219 -17.16 -1.05 18.95
CA GLN A 219 -16.15 -1.89 19.54
C GLN A 219 -15.56 -2.88 18.54
N LEU A 220 -16.40 -3.52 17.73
CA LEU A 220 -15.99 -4.38 16.62
C LEU A 220 -15.07 -3.61 15.66
N GLY A 221 -15.47 -2.42 15.22
CA GLY A 221 -14.67 -1.62 14.31
C GLY A 221 -13.35 -1.13 14.93
N THR A 222 -13.35 -0.74 16.21
CA THR A 222 -12.11 -0.32 16.90
C THR A 222 -11.15 -1.50 17.00
N ASN A 223 -11.66 -2.68 17.38
CA ASN A 223 -10.81 -3.84 17.63
C ASN A 223 -10.13 -4.35 16.35
N ILE A 224 -10.85 -4.32 15.22
CA ILE A 224 -10.30 -4.68 13.93
C ILE A 224 -9.23 -3.68 13.48
N ALA A 225 -9.54 -2.38 13.54
CA ALA A 225 -8.64 -1.32 13.10
C ALA A 225 -7.37 -1.27 13.96
N ALA A 226 -7.52 -1.14 15.28
CA ALA A 226 -6.39 -0.88 16.16
C ALA A 226 -5.54 -2.13 16.43
N ASN A 227 -6.14 -3.33 16.44
CA ASN A 227 -5.50 -4.50 17.02
C ASN A 227 -5.29 -5.63 16.01
N SER A 228 -6.35 -6.16 15.38
CA SER A 228 -6.20 -7.37 14.56
C SER A 228 -5.37 -7.11 13.29
N ILE A 229 -5.61 -5.99 12.59
CA ILE A 229 -4.88 -5.65 11.36
C ILE A 229 -3.40 -5.41 11.65
N SER A 230 -3.10 -4.73 12.76
CA SER A 230 -1.72 -4.47 13.17
C SER A 230 -0.99 -5.77 13.53
N ALA A 231 -1.60 -6.60 14.37
CA ALA A 231 -1.04 -7.93 14.68
C ALA A 231 -0.85 -8.79 13.42
N GLY A 232 -1.81 -8.74 12.50
CA GLY A 232 -1.72 -9.45 11.21
C GLY A 232 -0.56 -8.95 10.34
N THR A 233 -0.30 -7.64 10.34
CA THR A 233 0.81 -7.04 9.58
C THR A 233 2.16 -7.42 10.18
N ASP A 234 2.30 -7.32 11.51
CA ASP A 234 3.52 -7.72 12.23
C ASP A 234 3.87 -9.20 12.00
N MET A 235 2.89 -10.10 12.17
CA MET A 235 3.13 -11.54 11.98
C MET A 235 3.44 -11.91 10.53
N THR A 236 2.90 -11.16 9.57
CA THR A 236 3.25 -11.31 8.14
C THR A 236 4.70 -10.91 7.90
N ALA A 237 5.20 -9.88 8.59
CA ALA A 237 6.61 -9.49 8.49
C ALA A 237 7.55 -10.54 9.12
N LEU A 238 7.13 -11.19 10.21
CA LEU A 238 7.92 -12.23 10.88
C LEU A 238 7.98 -13.54 10.08
N LEU A 239 6.85 -14.01 9.55
CA LEU A 239 6.75 -15.30 8.85
C LEU A 239 6.00 -15.16 7.51
N PRO A 240 6.54 -14.41 6.53
CA PRO A 240 5.83 -14.02 5.29
C PRO A 240 5.43 -15.19 4.39
N ARG A 241 6.12 -16.34 4.50
CA ARG A 241 5.78 -17.56 3.74
C ARG A 241 4.54 -18.28 4.27
N TRP A 242 4.24 -18.14 5.56
CA TRP A 242 3.25 -18.96 6.27
C TRP A 242 2.03 -18.15 6.72
N ILE A 243 2.26 -16.90 7.14
CA ILE A 243 1.25 -16.04 7.73
C ILE A 243 0.92 -14.91 6.75
N SER A 244 -0.35 -14.81 6.40
CA SER A 244 -0.93 -13.63 5.76
C SER A 244 -1.61 -12.76 6.82
N ILE A 245 -1.90 -11.50 6.50
CA ILE A 245 -2.59 -10.57 7.42
C ILE A 245 -3.88 -11.19 7.99
N ARG A 246 -4.64 -11.93 7.18
CA ARG A 246 -5.86 -12.63 7.62
C ARG A 246 -5.56 -13.73 8.63
N ARG A 247 -4.56 -14.57 8.35
CA ARG A 247 -4.14 -15.65 9.26
C ARG A 247 -3.61 -15.07 10.58
N GLY A 248 -2.80 -14.01 10.50
CA GLY A 248 -2.28 -13.31 11.67
C GLY A 248 -3.38 -12.66 12.51
N SER A 249 -4.40 -12.05 11.89
CA SER A 249 -5.59 -11.55 12.59
C SER A 249 -6.33 -12.65 13.36
N CYS A 250 -6.47 -13.86 12.78
CA CYS A 250 -7.07 -14.99 13.49
C CYS A 250 -6.22 -15.48 14.66
N ILE A 251 -4.89 -15.55 14.50
CA ILE A 251 -3.97 -15.89 15.59
C ILE A 251 -4.08 -14.86 16.71
N CYS A 252 -4.15 -13.57 16.38
CA CYS A 252 -4.39 -12.49 17.32
C CYS A 252 -5.68 -12.71 18.12
N ALA A 253 -6.76 -13.12 17.45
CA ALA A 253 -8.04 -13.41 18.10
C ALA A 253 -7.97 -14.61 19.06
N ILE A 254 -7.25 -15.67 18.71
CA ILE A 254 -7.04 -16.84 19.57
C ILE A 254 -6.22 -16.47 20.80
N ILE A 255 -5.12 -15.73 20.61
CA ILE A 255 -4.27 -15.25 21.72
C ILE A 255 -5.07 -14.32 22.64
N GLY A 256 -5.95 -13.49 22.08
CA GLY A 256 -6.82 -12.58 22.84
C GLY A 256 -7.79 -13.29 23.78
N ILE A 257 -8.25 -14.49 23.46
CA ILE A 257 -9.00 -15.35 24.41
C ILE A 257 -8.05 -15.97 25.43
N ALA A 258 -6.96 -16.59 24.96
CA ALA A 258 -6.09 -17.41 25.80
C ALA A 258 -5.44 -16.66 26.96
N MET A 259 -5.33 -15.34 26.86
CA MET A 259 -4.76 -14.48 27.90
C MET A 259 -5.73 -14.06 29.01
N CYS A 260 -7.02 -14.43 28.94
CA CYS A 260 -8.02 -14.12 29.96
C CYS A 260 -8.11 -12.61 30.29
N PRO A 261 -8.57 -11.76 29.35
CA PRO A 261 -8.49 -10.30 29.45
C PRO A 261 -9.23 -9.68 30.65
N TRP A 262 -10.21 -10.37 31.23
CA TRP A 262 -10.96 -9.91 32.39
C TRP A 262 -10.09 -9.66 33.64
N HIS A 263 -8.97 -10.37 33.80
CA HIS A 263 -8.05 -10.10 34.92
C HIS A 263 -7.42 -8.70 34.84
N LEU A 264 -7.21 -8.17 33.62
CA LEU A 264 -6.63 -6.84 33.41
C LEU A 264 -7.59 -5.70 33.73
N LEU A 265 -8.89 -5.94 33.60
CA LEU A 265 -9.96 -4.96 33.83
C LEU A 265 -10.61 -5.07 35.22
N SER A 266 -10.04 -5.90 36.10
CA SER A 266 -10.56 -6.13 37.47
C SER A 266 -10.59 -4.87 38.36
N SER A 267 -9.76 -3.86 38.07
CA SER A 267 -9.84 -2.54 38.73
C SER A 267 -9.33 -1.40 37.85
N SER A 268 -9.84 -0.18 38.09
CA SER A 268 -9.43 1.05 37.40
C SER A 268 -7.94 1.37 37.61
N ASN A 269 -7.43 1.19 38.84
CA ASN A 269 -6.01 1.40 39.15
C ASN A 269 -5.10 0.45 38.39
N ASN A 270 -5.48 -0.82 38.24
CA ASN A 270 -4.72 -1.78 37.46
C ASN A 270 -4.65 -1.34 35.98
N PHE A 271 -5.80 -0.96 35.40
CA PHE A 271 -5.88 -0.55 34.01
C PHE A 271 -5.01 0.67 33.68
N THR A 272 -5.11 1.75 34.46
CA THR A 272 -4.27 2.96 34.25
C THR A 272 -2.79 2.66 34.44
N THR A 273 -2.43 1.81 35.40
CA THR A 273 -1.04 1.40 35.63
C THR A 273 -0.50 0.63 34.42
N TYR A 274 -1.26 -0.31 33.86
CA TYR A 274 -0.87 -1.03 32.64
C TYR A 274 -0.70 -0.10 31.43
N LEU A 275 -1.64 0.83 31.21
CA LEU A 275 -1.52 1.84 30.15
C LEU A 275 -0.22 2.64 30.25
N SER A 276 0.09 3.10 31.46
CA SER A 276 1.31 3.86 31.73
C SER A 276 2.57 3.02 31.54
N ALA A 277 2.53 1.72 31.90
CA ALA A 277 3.63 0.79 31.66
C ALA A 277 3.92 0.62 30.16
N TYR A 278 2.86 0.46 29.35
CA TYR A 278 3.01 0.27 27.90
C TYR A 278 3.58 1.49 27.18
N SER A 279 3.23 2.69 27.65
CA SER A 279 3.79 3.96 27.17
C SER A 279 5.32 3.99 27.28
N VAL A 280 5.91 3.42 28.34
CA VAL A 280 7.37 3.38 28.53
C VAL A 280 8.07 2.59 27.42
N PHE A 281 7.52 1.43 27.05
CA PHE A 281 8.10 0.60 25.99
C PHE A 281 7.88 1.23 24.61
N LEU A 282 6.65 1.66 24.31
CA LEU A 282 6.30 2.19 22.99
C LEU A 282 7.00 3.51 22.68
N SER A 283 7.15 4.40 23.65
CA SER A 283 7.88 5.66 23.48
C SER A 283 9.35 5.46 23.13
N SER A 284 9.99 4.47 23.77
CA SER A 284 11.40 4.14 23.52
C SER A 284 11.62 3.59 22.10
N ILE A 285 10.70 2.74 21.60
CA ILE A 285 10.73 2.27 20.20
C ILE A 285 10.52 3.43 19.24
N ALA A 286 9.51 4.26 19.49
CA ALA A 286 9.21 5.43 18.67
C ALA A 286 10.40 6.38 18.57
N GLY A 287 11.12 6.61 19.68
CA GLY A 287 12.33 7.44 19.73
C GLY A 287 13.43 6.94 18.79
N VAL A 288 13.72 5.63 18.82
CA VAL A 288 14.70 5.01 17.92
C VAL A 288 14.25 5.13 16.45
N MET A 289 13.00 4.78 16.15
CA MET A 289 12.47 4.79 14.78
C MET A 289 12.49 6.20 14.16
N VAL A 290 12.02 7.21 14.92
CA VAL A 290 12.00 8.60 14.45
C VAL A 290 13.43 9.13 14.25
N CYS A 291 14.33 8.83 15.19
CA CYS A 291 15.73 9.24 15.07
C CYS A 291 16.42 8.60 13.85
N ASP A 292 16.21 7.30 13.63
CA ASP A 292 16.77 6.58 12.49
C ASP A 292 16.31 7.17 11.16
N TYR A 293 14.99 7.37 11.00
CA TYR A 293 14.42 7.86 9.76
C TYR A 293 14.79 9.33 9.48
N TYR A 294 14.53 10.22 10.46
CA TYR A 294 14.62 11.66 10.22
C TYR A 294 16.04 12.22 10.36
N ILE A 295 16.82 11.70 11.32
CA ILE A 295 18.12 12.30 11.69
C ILE A 295 19.27 11.52 11.06
N VAL A 296 19.31 10.21 11.25
CA VAL A 296 20.44 9.36 10.80
C VAL A 296 20.38 9.12 9.30
N ARG A 297 19.23 8.67 8.78
CA ARG A 297 19.06 8.33 7.35
C ARG A 297 18.54 9.47 6.50
N LYS A 298 17.90 10.49 7.11
CA LYS A 298 17.35 11.68 6.43
C LYS A 298 16.39 11.32 5.29
N GLY A 299 15.44 10.43 5.56
CA GLY A 299 14.45 9.96 4.59
C GLY A 299 14.97 8.91 3.58
N TYR A 300 16.26 8.58 3.60
CA TYR A 300 16.84 7.60 2.67
C TYR A 300 16.60 6.15 3.13
N LEU A 301 15.85 5.39 2.33
CA LEU A 301 15.64 3.95 2.52
C LEU A 301 15.82 3.17 1.22
N GLN A 302 16.56 2.06 1.29
CA GLN A 302 16.74 1.15 0.17
C GLN A 302 15.68 0.04 0.21
N THR A 303 14.53 0.30 -0.40
CA THR A 303 13.36 -0.59 -0.35
C THR A 303 13.67 -2.03 -0.75
N ARG A 304 14.54 -2.26 -1.74
CA ARG A 304 14.91 -3.61 -2.16
C ARG A 304 15.56 -4.41 -1.03
N ASP A 305 16.48 -3.77 -0.31
CA ASP A 305 17.32 -4.45 0.67
C ASP A 305 16.60 -4.60 2.02
N LEU A 306 15.55 -3.82 2.29
CA LEU A 306 14.63 -4.04 3.42
C LEU A 306 13.89 -5.39 3.36
N TYR A 307 13.72 -5.96 2.16
CA TYR A 307 13.09 -7.28 1.96
C TYR A 307 14.10 -8.39 1.66
N SER A 308 15.39 -8.15 1.91
CA SER A 308 16.48 -9.09 1.62
C SER A 308 17.14 -9.59 2.90
N ALA A 309 17.29 -10.92 3.03
CA ALA A 309 18.01 -11.56 4.13
C ALA A 309 19.50 -11.81 3.80
N LEU A 310 20.02 -11.22 2.72
CA LEU A 310 21.43 -11.38 2.32
C LEU A 310 22.35 -10.84 3.42
N ARG A 311 23.41 -11.59 3.75
CA ARG A 311 24.42 -11.18 4.76
C ARG A 311 25.18 -9.92 4.37
N SER A 312 25.28 -9.64 3.07
CA SER A 312 25.89 -8.44 2.52
C SER A 312 24.94 -7.24 2.46
N GLY A 313 23.69 -7.39 2.91
CA GLY A 313 22.72 -6.30 2.90
C GLY A 313 22.96 -5.31 4.04
N PRO A 314 22.74 -4.00 3.81
CA PRO A 314 23.03 -2.94 4.80
C PRO A 314 22.14 -3.03 6.05
N TYR A 315 21.01 -3.74 5.98
CA TYR A 315 20.07 -3.93 7.09
C TYR A 315 20.26 -5.28 7.82
N ASN A 316 21.22 -6.12 7.44
CA ASN A 316 21.46 -7.39 8.11
C ASN A 316 22.22 -7.21 9.43
N TYR A 317 23.11 -6.22 9.53
CA TYR A 317 23.91 -5.97 10.74
C TYR A 317 24.56 -7.26 11.29
N THR A 318 24.53 -7.47 12.61
CA THR A 318 25.11 -8.64 13.28
C THR A 318 24.04 -9.73 13.41
N PHE A 319 23.97 -10.65 12.44
CA PHE A 319 23.00 -11.75 12.38
C PHE A 319 21.52 -11.32 12.37
N GLY A 320 21.20 -10.21 11.71
CA GLY A 320 19.86 -9.61 11.68
C GLY A 320 19.57 -8.65 12.83
N ILE A 321 20.52 -8.44 13.76
CA ILE A 321 20.31 -7.65 14.98
C ILE A 321 21.09 -6.34 14.91
N HIS A 322 20.36 -5.23 15.03
CA HIS A 322 20.96 -3.91 15.18
C HIS A 322 21.18 -3.58 16.66
N TRP A 323 22.33 -3.98 17.20
CA TRP A 323 22.62 -3.81 18.64
C TRP A 323 22.50 -2.36 19.12
N ARG A 324 22.81 -1.36 18.27
CA ARG A 324 22.70 0.07 18.60
C ARG A 324 21.25 0.49 18.86
N ALA A 325 20.32 -0.01 18.05
CA ALA A 325 18.88 0.22 18.26
C ALA A 325 18.41 -0.42 19.57
N TYR A 326 18.82 -1.66 19.86
CA TYR A 326 18.44 -2.33 21.10
C TYR A 326 19.06 -1.65 22.34
N ALA A 327 20.31 -1.21 22.28
CA ALA A 327 20.96 -0.47 23.37
C ALA A 327 20.22 0.85 23.66
N ALA A 328 19.87 1.60 22.61
CA ALA A 328 19.10 2.84 22.72
C ALA A 328 17.69 2.59 23.28
N TYR A 329 17.01 1.55 22.79
CA TYR A 329 15.69 1.13 23.28
C TYR A 329 15.72 0.77 24.77
N ILE A 330 16.69 -0.05 25.21
CA ILE A 330 16.85 -0.43 26.61
C ILE A 330 17.13 0.80 27.47
N ALA A 331 17.99 1.71 27.02
CA ALA A 331 18.28 2.92 27.78
C ALA A 331 17.06 3.86 27.93
N GLY A 332 16.22 3.97 26.89
CA GLY A 332 14.93 4.67 26.97
C GLY A 332 13.93 4.04 27.93
N ILE A 333 13.99 2.72 28.12
CA ILE A 333 13.19 2.04 29.16
C ILE A 333 13.76 2.36 30.55
N LEU A 334 15.08 2.20 30.72
CA LEU A 334 15.75 2.27 32.03
C LEU A 334 15.51 3.60 32.77
N ILE A 335 15.41 4.72 32.06
CA ILE A 335 15.13 6.03 32.68
C ILE A 335 13.78 6.06 33.43
N ASN A 336 12.82 5.25 33.00
CA ASN A 336 11.47 5.20 33.55
C ASN A 336 11.25 4.05 34.54
N VAL A 337 12.12 3.04 34.57
CA VAL A 337 11.95 1.82 35.40
C VAL A 337 11.83 2.13 36.89
N VAL A 338 12.66 3.05 37.40
CA VAL A 338 12.65 3.41 38.82
C VAL A 338 11.32 4.07 39.19
N GLY A 339 10.80 4.97 38.36
CA GLY A 339 9.51 5.59 38.62
C GLY A 339 8.33 4.63 38.40
N PHE A 340 8.45 3.68 37.48
CA PHE A 340 7.48 2.60 37.30
C PHE A 340 7.36 1.72 38.55
N ALA A 341 8.49 1.34 39.18
CA ALA A 341 8.48 0.62 40.44
C ALA A 341 7.71 1.38 41.54
N GLY A 342 7.78 2.72 41.51
CA GLY A 342 7.00 3.61 42.35
C GLY A 342 5.50 3.55 42.09
N ALA A 343 5.09 3.54 40.82
CA ALA A 343 3.69 3.44 40.43
C ALA A 343 3.04 2.10 40.84
N VAL A 344 3.82 1.03 40.93
CA VAL A 344 3.37 -0.30 41.37
C VAL A 344 3.38 -0.44 42.91
N GLY A 345 3.76 0.61 43.65
CA GLY A 345 3.62 0.68 45.11
C GLY A 345 4.92 0.61 45.91
N ASN A 346 6.10 0.61 45.26
CA ASN A 346 7.38 0.71 45.96
C ASN A 346 7.71 2.16 46.34
N LYS A 347 8.48 2.36 47.40
CA LYS A 347 9.00 3.69 47.74
C LYS A 347 10.16 4.04 46.82
N VAL A 348 10.06 5.15 46.10
CA VAL A 348 11.08 5.62 45.14
C VAL A 348 11.39 7.10 45.33
N PRO A 349 12.57 7.59 44.93
CA PRO A 349 12.91 9.00 45.03
C PRO A 349 11.90 9.89 44.26
N LYS A 350 11.55 11.05 44.83
CA LYS A 350 10.59 11.99 44.22
C LYS A 350 10.96 12.37 42.78
N GLY A 351 12.26 12.49 42.49
CA GLY A 351 12.76 12.76 41.12
C GLY A 351 12.36 11.67 40.11
N ALA A 352 12.44 10.40 40.50
CA ALA A 352 12.03 9.28 39.65
C ALA A 352 10.52 9.29 39.38
N THR A 353 9.72 9.71 40.37
CA THR A 353 8.27 9.91 40.19
C THR A 353 7.98 11.03 39.17
N TYR A 354 8.71 12.15 39.21
CA TYR A 354 8.53 13.23 38.24
C TYR A 354 8.94 12.84 36.82
N ILE A 355 10.05 12.11 36.66
CA ILE A 355 10.45 11.56 35.36
C ILE A 355 9.36 10.63 34.82
N TYR A 356 8.81 9.76 35.66
CA TYR A 356 7.75 8.85 35.25
C TYR A 356 6.42 9.55 34.93
N ASN A 357 6.13 10.68 35.58
CA ASN A 357 5.00 11.53 35.19
C ASN A 357 5.16 12.11 33.78
N LEU A 358 6.37 12.08 33.19
CA LEU A 358 6.69 12.48 31.82
C LEU A 358 7.18 11.30 30.96
N ASN A 359 6.79 10.07 31.33
CA ASN A 359 7.42 8.83 30.84
C ASN A 359 7.59 8.76 29.33
N PHE A 360 6.59 9.19 28.56
CA PHE A 360 6.59 9.09 27.11
C PHE A 360 7.71 9.94 26.50
N PHE A 361 7.82 11.21 26.89
CA PHE A 361 8.86 12.10 26.36
C PHE A 361 10.24 11.73 26.87
N CYS A 362 10.37 11.36 28.15
CA CYS A 362 11.65 10.92 28.70
C CYS A 362 12.18 9.67 27.97
N GLY A 363 11.35 8.65 27.78
CA GLY A 363 11.73 7.44 27.05
C GLY A 363 12.09 7.73 25.59
N PHE A 364 11.25 8.52 24.90
CA PHE A 364 11.48 8.92 23.52
C PHE A 364 12.80 9.68 23.33
N ILE A 365 13.04 10.73 24.13
CA ILE A 365 14.22 11.60 23.99
C ILE A 365 15.49 10.82 24.33
N VAL A 366 15.51 10.06 25.43
CA VAL A 366 16.70 9.29 25.82
C VAL A 366 17.03 8.23 24.77
N ALA A 367 16.04 7.49 24.26
CA ALA A 367 16.25 6.52 23.21
C ALA A 367 16.77 7.16 21.91
N ALA A 368 16.17 8.28 21.48
CA ALA A 368 16.61 9.01 20.29
C ALA A 368 18.05 9.54 20.42
N LEU A 369 18.40 10.15 21.56
CA LEU A 369 19.73 10.70 21.80
C LEU A 369 20.82 9.62 21.84
N ILE A 370 20.56 8.50 22.51
CA ILE A 370 21.51 7.40 22.59
C ILE A 370 21.68 6.74 21.21
N TYR A 371 20.58 6.54 20.48
CA TYR A 371 20.64 6.01 19.12
C TYR A 371 21.47 6.91 18.20
N TYR A 372 21.19 8.21 18.22
CA TYR A 372 21.95 9.21 17.46
C TYR A 372 23.44 9.17 17.81
N THR A 373 23.78 9.16 19.10
CA THR A 373 25.17 9.16 19.57
C THR A 373 25.90 7.89 19.12
N LEU A 374 25.27 6.71 19.24
CA LEU A 374 25.86 5.44 18.82
C LEU A 374 26.07 5.38 17.30
N CYS A 375 25.10 5.88 16.52
CA CYS A 375 25.21 5.97 15.06
C CYS A 375 26.19 7.07 14.60
N TRP A 376 26.43 8.09 15.42
CA TRP A 376 27.43 9.11 15.14
C TRP A 376 28.85 8.60 15.39
N ILE A 377 29.08 7.90 16.51
CA ILE A 377 30.37 7.27 16.84
C ILE A 377 30.69 6.15 15.84
N SER A 378 29.67 5.38 15.46
CA SER A 378 29.82 4.23 14.58
C SER A 378 28.74 4.30 13.49
N PRO A 379 29.04 4.90 12.33
CA PRO A 379 28.09 5.08 11.24
C PRO A 379 27.40 3.78 10.81
N VAL A 380 26.15 3.91 10.38
CA VAL A 380 25.36 2.83 9.77
C VAL A 380 25.40 2.96 8.25
N GLU A 381 25.28 1.84 7.55
CA GLU A 381 25.14 1.82 6.10
C GLU A 381 23.73 2.25 5.65
N ALA A 382 23.56 2.46 4.35
CA ALA A 382 22.31 2.93 3.73
C ALA A 382 21.79 4.25 4.35
N THR A 383 22.67 5.23 4.48
CA THR A 383 22.33 6.64 4.78
C THR A 383 22.35 7.48 3.51
N SER A 384 21.73 8.67 3.54
CA SER A 384 21.75 9.62 2.42
C SER A 384 23.19 9.88 1.91
N PRO A 385 23.52 9.54 0.65
CA PRO A 385 24.87 9.71 0.10
C PRO A 385 25.31 11.17 0.02
N THR A 386 24.36 12.09 -0.04
CA THR A 386 24.59 13.54 -0.15
C THR A 386 24.53 14.24 1.21
N GLY A 387 24.17 13.53 2.27
CA GLY A 387 23.90 14.10 3.59
C GLY A 387 22.69 15.04 3.65
N LYS A 388 21.91 15.16 2.55
CA LYS A 388 20.66 15.93 2.49
C LYS A 388 19.45 15.02 2.68
N TRP A 389 18.28 15.62 2.96
CA TRP A 389 17.01 14.89 2.93
C TRP A 389 16.82 14.24 1.55
N LEU A 390 16.57 12.94 1.53
CA LEU A 390 16.41 12.15 0.30
C LEU A 390 15.28 11.13 0.48
N GLU A 391 14.09 11.65 0.77
CA GLU A 391 12.85 10.93 0.59
C GLU A 391 12.44 11.03 -0.88
N VAL A 392 11.84 9.97 -1.44
CA VAL A 392 11.34 10.01 -2.82
C VAL A 392 10.20 11.03 -2.87
N ASP A 393 10.44 12.20 -3.49
CA ASP A 393 9.45 13.27 -3.60
C ASP A 393 8.17 12.79 -4.31
N ASP A 394 7.02 13.36 -3.91
CA ASP A 394 5.70 13.05 -4.47
C ASP A 394 5.67 13.15 -6.02
N ASP A 395 6.49 14.00 -6.64
CA ASP A 395 6.62 14.13 -8.11
C ASP A 395 7.26 12.91 -8.78
N ASP A 396 8.04 12.11 -8.03
CA ASP A 396 8.56 10.83 -8.49
C ASP A 396 7.63 9.66 -8.13
N SER A 397 6.58 9.86 -7.33
CA SER A 397 5.55 8.83 -7.10
C SER A 397 4.69 8.58 -8.35
N GLU A 398 4.51 9.59 -9.22
CA GLU A 398 3.98 9.39 -10.58
C GLU A 398 5.01 8.75 -11.53
N ARG A 399 6.31 8.88 -11.25
CA ARG A 399 7.40 8.30 -12.07
C ARG A 399 7.83 6.91 -11.64
N SER A 400 7.58 6.52 -10.40
CA SER A 400 7.89 5.20 -9.83
C SER A 400 6.63 4.41 -9.45
N GLY A 401 5.44 5.01 -9.62
CA GLY A 401 4.12 4.40 -9.47
C GLY A 401 3.64 3.68 -10.74
N SER A 402 4.39 2.68 -11.20
CA SER A 402 3.82 1.60 -12.00
C SER A 402 4.37 0.27 -11.55
N LEU A 403 4.06 -0.07 -10.30
CA LEU A 403 3.71 -1.43 -9.95
C LEU A 403 2.19 -1.44 -9.81
N VAL A 404 1.55 -1.74 -10.93
CA VAL A 404 0.10 -1.85 -11.09
C VAL A 404 -0.46 -2.86 -10.08
N TYR A 405 -1.03 -2.33 -8.99
CA TYR A 405 -2.12 -2.97 -8.27
C TYR A 405 -3.24 -1.93 -8.17
N GLY A 406 -4.19 -2.01 -9.11
CA GLY A 406 -5.46 -1.29 -9.04
C GLY A 406 -5.41 0.14 -9.54
N VAL A 407 -5.39 0.35 -10.86
CA VAL A 407 -5.95 1.57 -11.44
C VAL A 407 -7.45 1.33 -11.62
N ASN A 408 -8.26 2.14 -10.94
CA ASN A 408 -9.69 2.27 -11.22
C ASN A 408 -9.87 2.87 -12.62
N VAL A 409 -10.88 2.38 -13.32
CA VAL A 409 -11.15 2.66 -14.75
C VAL A 409 -11.63 4.11 -14.99
N ASP A 410 -11.89 4.88 -13.93
CA ASP A 410 -12.64 6.13 -14.01
C ASP A 410 -11.78 7.40 -14.23
N ASP A 411 -10.46 7.35 -14.02
CA ASP A 411 -9.60 8.55 -14.11
C ASP A 411 -8.99 8.80 -15.51
N ALA A 412 -9.34 7.99 -16.51
CA ALA A 412 -8.85 8.13 -17.89
C ALA A 412 -9.80 8.90 -18.84
N GLU A 413 -10.95 9.37 -18.35
CA GLU A 413 -11.94 10.07 -19.18
C GLU A 413 -11.64 11.57 -19.41
N SER A 414 -10.64 12.15 -18.72
CA SER A 414 -10.43 13.60 -18.74
C SER A 414 -9.50 14.15 -19.85
N ALA A 415 -8.96 13.32 -20.76
CA ALA A 415 -8.04 13.80 -21.81
C ALA A 415 -8.42 13.39 -23.25
N ALA A 416 -9.60 12.80 -23.46
CA ALA A 416 -10.08 12.41 -24.78
C ALA A 416 -11.00 13.49 -25.37
N GLY A 417 -10.41 14.60 -25.81
CA GLY A 417 -11.12 15.74 -26.38
C GLY A 417 -10.43 16.32 -27.60
N VAL A 418 -10.07 15.49 -28.58
CA VAL A 418 -9.75 15.96 -29.94
C VAL A 418 -10.51 15.05 -30.92
N PRO A 419 -11.44 15.57 -31.75
CA PRO A 419 -12.15 14.76 -32.72
C PRO A 419 -11.18 14.21 -33.76
N LEU A 420 -11.13 12.89 -33.89
CA LEU A 420 -10.56 12.22 -35.06
C LEU A 420 -11.48 12.51 -36.25
N GLY A 421 -11.05 13.40 -37.14
CA GLY A 421 -11.77 13.69 -38.37
C GLY A 421 -11.94 12.44 -39.24
N ASP A 422 -13.15 12.27 -39.77
CA ASP A 422 -13.56 11.21 -40.69
C ASP A 422 -12.51 10.91 -41.76
N SER A 423 -12.06 9.65 -41.78
CA SER A 423 -11.27 9.08 -42.85
C SER A 423 -12.12 8.94 -44.13
N LYS A 424 -12.23 10.02 -44.92
CA LYS A 424 -12.60 9.92 -46.34
C LYS A 424 -11.38 9.47 -47.15
N GLY A 425 -11.64 8.64 -48.17
CA GLY A 425 -10.66 7.85 -48.94
C GLY A 425 -9.45 8.60 -49.51
N PRO A 426 -8.44 7.87 -50.04
CA PRO A 426 -7.14 8.43 -50.36
C PRO A 426 -7.22 9.41 -51.53
N SER A 427 -7.31 10.70 -51.24
CA SER A 427 -7.12 11.75 -52.24
C SER A 427 -5.62 11.87 -52.53
N LEU A 428 -5.23 11.76 -53.80
CA LEU A 428 -3.86 11.96 -54.27
C LEU A 428 -3.48 13.44 -54.12
N LYS A 429 -2.99 13.84 -52.94
CA LYS A 429 -2.48 15.20 -52.71
C LYS A 429 -0.94 15.17 -52.76
N LEU A 430 -0.37 15.60 -53.88
CA LEU A 430 1.00 16.12 -53.92
C LEU A 430 1.00 17.45 -53.14
N SER A 431 1.21 17.37 -51.84
CA SER A 431 1.28 18.54 -50.98
C SER A 431 2.72 18.74 -50.51
N THR A 432 3.23 19.96 -50.58
CA THR A 432 4.47 20.35 -49.90
C THR A 432 4.25 20.55 -48.39
N ARG A 433 3.03 20.34 -47.89
CA ARG A 433 2.63 20.52 -46.50
C ARG A 433 2.80 19.23 -45.72
N THR A 434 3.45 19.32 -44.56
CA THR A 434 3.58 18.19 -43.63
C THR A 434 2.38 18.11 -42.68
N SER A 435 2.01 16.89 -42.29
CA SER A 435 1.11 16.59 -41.18
C SER A 435 1.86 15.67 -40.20
N PRO A 436 2.23 16.15 -38.99
CA PRO A 436 1.96 17.47 -38.43
C PRO A 436 2.72 18.63 -39.11
N SER A 437 2.25 19.87 -38.93
CA SER A 437 2.88 21.09 -39.45
C SER A 437 4.23 21.37 -38.77
N ARG A 438 5.00 22.33 -39.30
CA ARG A 438 6.29 22.73 -38.72
C ARG A 438 6.13 23.14 -37.25
N ILE A 439 6.91 22.51 -36.38
CA ILE A 439 6.85 22.77 -34.94
C ILE A 439 7.69 24.01 -34.64
N SER A 440 7.06 25.06 -34.13
CA SER A 440 7.77 26.28 -33.74
C SER A 440 8.72 26.01 -32.57
N GLY A 441 9.91 26.62 -32.58
CA GLY A 441 10.91 26.48 -31.52
C GLY A 441 11.81 25.24 -31.60
N ILE A 442 11.58 24.31 -32.54
CA ILE A 442 12.49 23.18 -32.80
C ILE A 442 13.32 23.46 -34.06
N TYR A 443 14.64 23.29 -33.98
CA TYR A 443 15.53 23.46 -35.12
C TYR A 443 15.20 22.45 -36.24
N GLU A 444 15.11 22.92 -37.48
CA GLU A 444 14.88 22.06 -38.66
C GLU A 444 16.19 21.92 -39.44
N ILE A 445 16.55 20.68 -39.77
CA ILE A 445 17.72 20.40 -40.60
C ILE A 445 17.56 21.07 -41.98
N PRO A 446 18.58 21.76 -42.51
CA PRO A 446 18.50 22.36 -43.85
C PRO A 446 18.63 21.30 -44.95
N GLY A 447 18.13 21.60 -46.15
CA GLY A 447 18.25 20.73 -47.33
C GLY A 447 17.04 19.83 -47.61
N ALA A 448 15.88 20.09 -47.00
CA ALA A 448 14.65 19.37 -47.29
C ALA A 448 14.20 19.56 -48.75
N LEU A 449 14.07 18.48 -49.51
CA LEU A 449 13.52 18.53 -50.86
C LEU A 449 11.98 18.69 -50.84
N PRO A 450 11.36 19.36 -51.84
CA PRO A 450 9.92 19.68 -51.82
C PRO A 450 8.98 18.48 -51.66
N ILE A 451 9.34 17.32 -52.22
CA ILE A 451 8.53 16.09 -52.18
C ILE A 451 9.13 15.11 -51.19
N VAL A 452 10.37 14.66 -51.38
CA VAL A 452 10.96 13.60 -50.53
C VAL A 452 11.46 14.07 -49.15
N GLY A 453 11.51 15.38 -48.90
CA GLY A 453 12.07 15.93 -47.66
C GLY A 453 13.55 15.55 -47.48
N HIS A 454 13.87 14.96 -46.32
CA HIS A 454 15.21 14.52 -45.92
C HIS A 454 15.46 13.03 -46.20
N LEU A 455 14.50 12.29 -46.76
CA LEU A 455 14.62 10.84 -46.96
C LEU A 455 15.88 10.46 -47.75
N LEU A 456 16.18 11.17 -48.85
CA LEU A 456 17.38 10.91 -49.64
C LEU A 456 18.69 11.22 -48.90
N HIS A 457 18.66 12.17 -47.95
CA HIS A 457 19.83 12.52 -47.17
C HIS A 457 20.07 11.54 -46.01
N LEU A 458 19.03 10.83 -45.55
CA LEU A 458 19.12 9.83 -44.49
C LEU A 458 19.73 8.50 -44.96
N GLY A 459 19.52 8.12 -46.23
CA GLY A 459 20.01 6.85 -46.78
C GLY A 459 19.48 5.62 -46.04
N ASP A 460 20.25 4.53 -46.00
CA ASP A 460 19.82 3.28 -45.36
C ASP A 460 20.08 3.25 -43.83
N ASP A 461 20.96 4.14 -43.33
CA ASP A 461 21.31 4.24 -41.91
C ASP A 461 20.91 5.59 -41.32
N HIS A 462 19.61 5.71 -41.06
CA HIS A 462 19.01 6.92 -40.48
C HIS A 462 19.65 7.32 -39.15
N ALA A 463 20.05 6.35 -38.32
CA ALA A 463 20.53 6.59 -36.97
C ALA A 463 21.91 7.27 -36.99
N SER A 464 22.86 6.72 -37.75
CA SER A 464 24.20 7.30 -37.88
C SER A 464 24.17 8.67 -38.57
N VAL A 465 23.29 8.87 -39.54
CA VAL A 465 23.13 10.19 -40.19
C VAL A 465 22.56 11.23 -39.23
N CYS A 466 21.54 10.88 -38.44
CA CYS A 466 20.99 11.77 -37.42
C CYS A 466 22.02 12.13 -36.35
N GLU A 467 22.86 11.18 -35.95
CA GLU A 467 23.97 11.45 -35.02
C GLU A 467 24.98 12.43 -35.63
N LYS A 468 25.36 12.25 -36.91
CA LYS A 468 26.23 13.20 -37.62
C LYS A 468 25.62 14.60 -37.65
N TRP A 469 24.32 14.73 -37.94
CA TRP A 469 23.63 16.01 -37.93
C TRP A 469 23.61 16.65 -36.54
N TRP A 470 23.39 15.87 -35.48
CA TRP A 470 23.53 16.40 -34.13
C TRP A 470 24.92 16.98 -33.88
N ARG A 471 25.98 16.25 -34.24
CA ARG A 471 27.37 16.71 -34.06
C ARG A 471 27.69 17.97 -34.87
N THR A 472 27.17 18.06 -36.09
CA THR A 472 27.40 19.21 -36.98
C THR A 472 26.63 20.45 -36.54
N TYR A 473 25.32 20.32 -36.31
CA TYR A 473 24.45 21.45 -36.00
C TYR A 473 24.39 21.79 -34.50
N LYS A 474 24.98 20.95 -33.65
CA LYS A 474 25.02 21.10 -32.18
C LYS A 474 23.63 21.24 -31.54
N GLN A 475 22.62 20.66 -32.15
CA GLN A 475 21.24 20.60 -31.66
C GLN A 475 20.90 19.16 -31.27
N SER A 476 20.67 18.89 -29.99
CA SER A 476 20.34 17.55 -29.50
C SER A 476 18.92 17.10 -29.88
N VAL A 477 18.04 18.07 -30.11
CA VAL A 477 16.66 17.89 -30.58
C VAL A 477 16.47 18.69 -31.86
N PHE A 478 16.07 18.02 -32.94
CA PHE A 478 15.77 18.67 -34.20
C PHE A 478 14.62 17.97 -34.92
N GLN A 479 13.97 18.69 -35.83
CA GLN A 479 12.90 18.16 -36.67
C GLN A 479 13.40 17.91 -38.10
N ILE A 480 12.90 16.83 -38.69
CA ILE A 480 13.15 16.42 -40.07
C ILE A 480 11.83 16.16 -40.78
N ARG A 481 11.89 16.22 -42.10
CA ARG A 481 10.76 15.97 -43.00
C ARG A 481 10.94 14.64 -43.72
N LEU A 482 9.97 13.74 -43.57
CA LEU A 482 9.85 12.46 -44.27
C LEU A 482 8.64 12.56 -45.22
N ASP A 483 8.82 13.23 -46.36
CA ASP A 483 7.73 13.70 -47.25
C ASP A 483 6.61 14.45 -46.51
N ASN A 484 5.41 13.88 -46.44
CA ASN A 484 4.26 14.50 -45.80
C ASN A 484 4.27 14.31 -44.29
N THR A 485 5.20 13.53 -43.74
CA THR A 485 5.33 13.28 -42.31
C THR A 485 6.48 14.10 -41.74
N ARG A 486 6.30 14.66 -40.55
CA ARG A 486 7.35 15.35 -39.82
C ARG A 486 7.75 14.52 -38.61
N ALA A 487 9.05 14.35 -38.42
CA ALA A 487 9.60 13.59 -37.30
C ALA A 487 10.50 14.48 -36.46
N VAL A 488 10.49 14.28 -35.14
CA VAL A 488 11.42 14.92 -34.21
C VAL A 488 12.42 13.87 -33.75
N VAL A 489 13.71 14.20 -33.84
CA VAL A 489 14.82 13.32 -33.51
C VAL A 489 15.47 13.80 -32.22
N PHE A 490 15.67 12.85 -31.29
CA PHE A 490 16.28 13.10 -29.98
C PHE A 490 17.57 12.29 -29.86
N ASN A 491 18.71 12.97 -29.70
CA ASN A 491 20.01 12.30 -29.70
C ASN A 491 20.66 12.21 -28.30
N SER A 492 20.41 13.19 -27.41
CA SER A 492 20.95 13.15 -26.05
C SER A 492 20.16 12.18 -25.14
N PHE A 493 20.79 11.70 -24.07
CA PHE A 493 20.10 10.89 -23.05
C PHE A 493 19.08 11.72 -22.26
N GLU A 494 19.46 12.94 -21.89
CA GLU A 494 18.61 13.84 -21.08
C GLU A 494 17.33 14.23 -21.81
N ASP A 495 17.42 14.59 -23.09
CA ASP A 495 16.25 14.96 -23.89
C ASP A 495 15.34 13.75 -24.15
N ARG A 496 15.94 12.57 -24.41
CA ARG A 496 15.17 11.33 -24.54
C ARG A 496 14.46 10.97 -23.24
N LYS A 497 15.13 11.09 -22.10
CA LYS A 497 14.54 10.87 -20.77
C LYS A 497 13.40 11.86 -20.52
N ARG A 498 13.61 13.14 -20.80
CA ARG A 498 12.61 14.20 -20.65
C ARG A 498 11.37 13.95 -21.51
N MET A 499 11.55 13.48 -22.75
CA MET A 499 10.42 13.20 -23.64
C MET A 499 9.72 11.89 -23.27
N LEU A 500 10.45 10.77 -23.20
CA LEU A 500 9.86 9.44 -23.05
C LEU A 500 9.33 9.17 -21.64
N ILE A 501 9.96 9.72 -20.60
CA ILE A 501 9.54 9.55 -19.21
C ILE A 501 8.73 10.76 -18.76
N GLY A 502 9.24 11.97 -19.00
CA GLY A 502 8.56 13.20 -18.56
C GLY A 502 7.24 13.48 -19.28
N HIS A 503 7.07 13.00 -20.53
CA HIS A 503 5.87 13.21 -21.34
C HIS A 503 5.35 11.89 -21.92
N GLN A 504 5.33 10.84 -21.08
CA GLN A 504 4.97 9.48 -21.49
C GLN A 504 3.58 9.39 -22.16
N SER A 505 2.58 10.09 -21.62
CA SER A 505 1.20 10.08 -22.14
C SER A 505 1.09 10.72 -23.53
N ALA A 506 1.94 11.71 -23.82
CA ALA A 506 2.02 12.34 -25.14
C ALA A 506 2.85 11.52 -26.15
N SER A 507 3.70 10.60 -25.67
CA SER A 507 4.64 9.81 -26.49
C SER A 507 4.22 8.34 -26.66
N ILE A 508 3.08 7.96 -26.09
CA ILE A 508 2.62 6.57 -26.04
C ILE A 508 2.01 6.10 -27.36
N ASP A 509 1.46 7.03 -28.15
CA ASP A 509 0.79 6.73 -29.42
C ASP A 509 1.77 6.27 -30.52
N ARG A 510 1.28 5.56 -31.53
CA ARG A 510 2.08 5.04 -32.65
C ARG A 510 1.47 5.39 -34.00
N PRO A 511 2.29 5.82 -34.98
CA PRO A 511 1.81 6.13 -36.31
C PRO A 511 1.38 4.87 -37.09
N THR A 512 0.35 5.01 -37.92
CA THR A 512 -0.12 3.94 -38.81
C THR A 512 0.67 3.93 -40.12
N LEU A 513 1.56 2.95 -40.27
CA LEU A 513 2.31 2.71 -41.52
C LEU A 513 1.49 1.94 -42.56
N TYR A 514 1.56 2.34 -43.84
CA TYR A 514 0.85 1.70 -44.95
C TYR A 514 1.25 0.24 -45.16
N THR A 515 2.55 -0.04 -45.20
CA THR A 515 3.06 -1.37 -45.49
C THR A 515 2.75 -2.34 -44.36
N PHE A 516 3.02 -1.94 -43.12
CA PHE A 516 2.80 -2.84 -41.99
C PHE A 516 1.30 -3.04 -41.70
N HIS A 517 0.51 -1.96 -41.58
CA HIS A 517 -0.90 -2.07 -41.18
C HIS A 517 -1.84 -2.39 -42.35
N GLY A 518 -1.57 -1.84 -43.54
CA GLY A 518 -2.42 -2.03 -44.72
C GLY A 518 -2.11 -3.30 -45.51
N VAL A 519 -0.83 -3.66 -45.65
CA VAL A 519 -0.41 -4.79 -46.50
C VAL A 519 -0.16 -6.06 -45.70
N THR A 520 0.57 -5.97 -44.58
CA THR A 520 1.00 -7.15 -43.79
C THR A 520 0.01 -7.54 -42.68
N SER A 521 -0.55 -6.59 -41.93
CA SER A 521 -1.33 -6.85 -40.70
C SER A 521 -2.86 -6.84 -40.86
N SER A 522 -3.38 -6.76 -42.09
CA SER A 522 -4.80 -6.52 -42.37
C SER A 522 -5.76 -7.64 -41.95
N THR A 523 -5.27 -8.83 -41.57
CA THR A 523 -6.09 -9.97 -41.12
C THR A 523 -5.96 -10.33 -39.63
N GLN A 524 -4.95 -9.88 -38.90
CA GLN A 524 -4.72 -10.27 -37.49
C GLN A 524 -4.82 -9.12 -36.47
N GLY A 525 -5.29 -7.95 -36.90
CA GLY A 525 -5.49 -6.80 -36.04
C GLY A 525 -4.19 -6.13 -35.58
N PHE A 526 -4.34 -5.01 -34.88
CA PHE A 526 -3.28 -4.17 -34.36
C PHE A 526 -2.54 -4.83 -33.17
N THR A 527 -1.20 -4.76 -33.15
CA THR A 527 -0.33 -5.30 -32.08
C THR A 527 -0.18 -4.32 -30.89
N ILE A 528 0.54 -4.67 -29.82
CA ILE A 528 0.75 -3.72 -28.70
C ILE A 528 1.84 -2.68 -29.04
N GLY A 529 2.91 -3.09 -29.73
CA GLY A 529 4.10 -2.25 -29.90
C GLY A 529 4.05 -1.27 -31.07
N SER A 530 3.18 -1.52 -32.05
CA SER A 530 3.15 -0.80 -33.33
C SER A 530 1.84 -0.08 -33.60
N SER A 531 0.90 -0.05 -32.65
CA SER A 531 -0.48 0.34 -32.93
C SER A 531 -0.91 1.58 -32.17
N PRO A 532 -1.90 2.32 -32.72
CA PRO A 532 -2.43 3.50 -32.08
C PRO A 532 -2.89 3.20 -30.64
N TRP A 533 -2.78 4.21 -29.78
CA TRP A 533 -3.17 4.11 -28.39
C TRP A 533 -4.68 4.24 -28.23
N ASP A 534 -5.39 3.14 -28.51
CA ASP A 534 -6.84 3.00 -28.39
C ASP A 534 -7.25 1.99 -27.29
N GLU A 535 -8.56 1.83 -27.07
CA GLU A 535 -9.09 0.86 -26.08
C GLU A 535 -8.67 -0.59 -26.39
N SER A 536 -8.51 -0.95 -27.67
CA SER A 536 -8.02 -2.28 -28.05
C SER A 536 -6.59 -2.50 -27.56
N CYS A 537 -5.71 -1.53 -27.78
CA CYS A 537 -4.31 -1.55 -27.37
C CYS A 537 -4.18 -1.57 -25.85
N LYS A 538 -4.94 -0.74 -25.14
CA LYS A 538 -5.00 -0.73 -23.66
C LYS A 538 -5.37 -2.09 -23.10
N ASN A 539 -6.43 -2.71 -23.61
CA ASN A 539 -6.91 -4.01 -23.15
C ASN A 539 -5.89 -5.13 -23.42
N LYS A 540 -5.27 -5.14 -24.61
CA LYS A 540 -4.20 -6.10 -24.95
C LYS A 540 -2.97 -5.94 -24.05
N ARG A 541 -2.55 -4.68 -23.78
CA ARG A 541 -1.42 -4.39 -22.89
C ARG A 541 -1.71 -4.86 -21.46
N LYS A 542 -2.92 -4.60 -20.96
CA LYS A 542 -3.36 -5.07 -19.63
C LYS A 542 -3.36 -6.59 -19.53
N ALA A 543 -3.86 -7.29 -20.55
CA ALA A 543 -3.84 -8.75 -20.59
C ALA A 543 -2.40 -9.30 -20.62
N ALA A 544 -1.53 -8.73 -21.46
CA ALA A 544 -0.13 -9.12 -21.51
C ALA A 544 0.60 -8.87 -20.17
N GLU A 545 0.32 -7.76 -19.48
CA GLU A 545 0.91 -7.43 -18.19
C GLU A 545 0.48 -8.40 -17.07
N GLN A 546 -0.75 -8.90 -17.09
CA GLN A 546 -1.20 -9.91 -16.13
C GLN A 546 -0.44 -11.23 -16.27
N THR A 547 -0.05 -11.59 -17.48
CA THR A 547 0.66 -12.84 -17.79
C THR A 547 2.18 -12.68 -17.65
N LEU A 548 2.75 -11.55 -18.08
CA LEU A 548 4.19 -11.30 -18.10
C LEU A 548 4.69 -10.48 -16.90
N GLY A 549 3.80 -10.03 -16.02
CA GLY A 549 4.15 -9.24 -14.84
C GLY A 549 5.04 -10.00 -13.86
N ARG A 550 5.79 -9.27 -13.03
CA ARG A 550 6.74 -9.84 -12.05
C ARG A 550 6.17 -10.99 -11.20
N PRO A 551 4.91 -10.93 -10.70
CA PRO A 551 4.33 -12.03 -9.93
C PRO A 551 4.05 -13.29 -10.77
N ALA A 552 3.60 -13.11 -12.02
CA ALA A 552 3.28 -14.21 -12.93
C ALA A 552 4.56 -14.86 -13.47
N ALA A 553 5.58 -14.07 -13.82
CA ALA A 553 6.88 -14.55 -14.29
C ALA A 553 7.55 -15.54 -13.34
N ARG A 554 7.40 -15.35 -12.01
CA ARG A 554 7.91 -16.28 -11.00
C ARG A 554 7.31 -17.69 -11.10
N ARG A 555 6.11 -17.84 -11.66
CA ARG A 555 5.44 -19.14 -11.85
C ARG A 555 6.00 -19.91 -13.05
N TYR A 556 6.71 -19.25 -13.96
CA TYR A 556 7.29 -19.89 -15.15
C TYR A 556 8.70 -20.46 -14.92
N HIS A 557 9.17 -20.49 -13.67
CA HIS A 557 10.50 -21.00 -13.33
C HIS A 557 10.72 -22.43 -13.86
N SER A 558 9.76 -23.34 -13.66
CA SER A 558 9.88 -24.73 -14.13
C SER A 558 9.98 -24.84 -15.64
N MET A 559 9.27 -23.97 -16.38
CA MET A 559 9.33 -23.91 -17.84
C MET A 559 10.71 -23.44 -18.31
N ILE A 560 11.23 -22.38 -17.70
CA ILE A 560 12.56 -21.83 -18.03
C ILE A 560 13.67 -22.83 -17.68
N ASP A 561 13.56 -23.49 -16.53
CA ASP A 561 14.52 -24.51 -16.07
C ASP A 561 14.56 -25.70 -17.03
N LEU A 562 13.39 -26.18 -17.47
CA LEU A 562 13.27 -27.25 -18.46
C LEU A 562 13.93 -26.88 -19.80
N GLU A 563 13.67 -25.69 -20.34
CA GLU A 563 14.28 -25.25 -21.60
C GLU A 563 15.80 -25.06 -21.45
N THR A 564 16.25 -24.57 -20.30
CA THR A 564 17.69 -24.42 -20.00
C THR A 564 18.38 -25.79 -19.93
N LEU A 565 17.78 -26.76 -19.25
CA LEU A 565 18.26 -28.14 -19.20
C LEU A 565 18.34 -28.75 -20.60
N CYS A 566 17.33 -28.49 -21.44
CA CYS A 566 17.27 -28.99 -22.81
C CYS A 566 18.42 -28.44 -23.67
N ILE A 567 18.82 -27.16 -23.51
CA ILE A 567 20.01 -26.61 -24.17
C ILE A 567 21.24 -27.42 -23.77
N VAL A 568 21.52 -27.55 -22.47
CA VAL A 568 22.72 -28.24 -21.97
C VAL A 568 22.74 -29.71 -22.43
N ARG A 569 21.62 -30.41 -22.30
CA ARG A 569 21.49 -31.82 -22.72
C ARG A 569 21.78 -31.98 -24.21
N ASN A 570 21.20 -31.12 -25.05
CA ASN A 570 21.37 -31.24 -26.50
C ASN A 570 22.77 -30.82 -26.95
N LEU A 571 23.38 -29.82 -26.31
CA LEU A 571 24.78 -29.46 -26.55
C LEU A 571 25.72 -30.63 -26.25
N VAL A 572 25.54 -31.31 -25.12
CA VAL A 572 26.34 -32.50 -24.76
C VAL A 572 26.15 -33.63 -25.77
N ARG A 573 24.90 -33.91 -26.15
CA ARG A 573 24.57 -34.95 -27.15
C ARG A 573 25.18 -34.65 -28.51
N ASP A 574 25.06 -33.42 -28.98
CA ASP A 574 25.43 -33.03 -30.33
C ASP A 574 26.94 -32.72 -30.45
N SER A 575 27.64 -32.51 -29.33
CA SER A 575 29.09 -32.29 -29.30
C SER A 575 29.91 -33.55 -29.63
N GLN A 576 29.34 -34.75 -29.56
CA GLN A 576 29.91 -36.09 -29.91
C GLN A 576 31.33 -36.43 -29.41
N GLY A 577 32.02 -35.56 -28.66
CA GLY A 577 33.40 -35.74 -28.21
C GLY A 577 34.46 -35.75 -29.31
N ASP A 578 34.10 -35.40 -30.55
CA ASP A 578 34.91 -35.59 -31.77
C ASP A 578 35.75 -34.36 -32.17
N GLY A 579 35.80 -33.34 -31.31
CA GLY A 579 36.57 -32.12 -31.52
C GLY A 579 36.01 -31.17 -32.58
N LYS A 580 34.81 -31.43 -33.13
CA LYS A 580 34.15 -30.53 -34.08
C LYS A 580 33.56 -29.30 -33.37
N LYS A 581 33.61 -28.15 -34.05
CA LYS A 581 33.01 -26.90 -33.56
C LYS A 581 31.48 -26.97 -33.70
N LEU A 582 30.77 -26.67 -32.62
CA LEU A 582 29.31 -26.63 -32.59
C LEU A 582 28.80 -25.18 -32.63
N GLU A 583 27.82 -24.89 -33.49
CA GLU A 583 27.16 -23.58 -33.53
C GLU A 583 26.09 -23.49 -32.42
N ILE A 584 26.26 -22.56 -31.48
CA ILE A 584 25.38 -22.43 -30.30
C ILE A 584 24.07 -21.69 -30.63
N ARG A 585 24.07 -20.85 -31.67
CA ARG A 585 22.95 -19.96 -32.02
C ARG A 585 21.60 -20.69 -32.20
N PRO A 586 21.51 -21.84 -32.89
CA PRO A 586 20.24 -22.57 -33.04
C PRO A 586 19.62 -23.03 -31.71
N TYR A 587 20.43 -23.42 -30.73
CA TYR A 587 19.95 -23.84 -29.41
C TYR A 587 19.32 -22.68 -28.62
N LEU A 588 19.93 -21.48 -28.70
CA LEU A 588 19.39 -20.28 -28.07
C LEU A 588 18.12 -19.78 -28.76
N GLN A 589 18.05 -19.89 -30.10
CA GLN A 589 16.85 -19.54 -30.86
C GLN A 589 15.68 -20.47 -30.51
N ARG A 590 15.94 -21.79 -30.41
CA ARG A 590 14.93 -22.75 -29.94
C ARG A 590 14.45 -22.43 -28.53
N TYR A 591 15.36 -22.14 -27.60
CA TYR A 591 15.00 -21.77 -26.23
C TYR A 591 14.07 -20.55 -26.19
N ALA A 592 14.43 -19.49 -26.91
CA ALA A 592 13.62 -18.28 -26.98
C ALA A 592 12.23 -18.57 -27.58
N LEU A 593 12.18 -19.34 -28.67
CA LEU A 593 10.93 -19.67 -29.32
C LEU A 593 10.05 -20.60 -28.46
N ASN A 594 10.61 -21.67 -27.89
CA ASN A 594 9.87 -22.59 -27.02
C ASN A 594 9.32 -21.89 -25.78
N THR A 595 10.07 -20.94 -25.21
CA THR A 595 9.59 -20.12 -24.08
C THR A 595 8.34 -19.34 -24.50
N THR A 596 8.34 -18.74 -25.69
CA THR A 596 7.19 -18.00 -26.23
C THR A 596 6.03 -18.93 -26.62
N LEU A 597 6.30 -20.03 -27.32
CA LEU A 597 5.27 -20.97 -27.79
C LEU A 597 4.58 -21.69 -26.63
N THR A 598 5.33 -22.09 -25.60
CA THR A 598 4.74 -22.71 -24.41
C THR A 598 3.85 -21.73 -23.69
N LEU A 599 4.27 -20.47 -23.57
CA LEU A 599 3.51 -19.44 -22.87
C LEU A 599 2.24 -19.03 -23.63
N CYS A 600 2.32 -18.89 -24.96
CA CYS A 600 1.22 -18.39 -25.78
C CYS A 600 0.26 -19.49 -26.25
N TYR A 601 0.77 -20.69 -26.52
CA TYR A 601 0.03 -21.76 -27.20
C TYR A 601 0.13 -23.12 -26.50
N GLY A 602 0.93 -23.26 -25.45
CA GLY A 602 1.10 -24.53 -24.74
C GLY A 602 1.84 -25.61 -25.54
N ILE A 603 2.50 -25.25 -26.64
CA ILE A 603 3.24 -26.18 -27.52
C ILE A 603 4.75 -25.98 -27.40
N ARG A 604 5.51 -27.03 -27.72
CA ARG A 604 6.98 -27.06 -27.66
C ARG A 604 7.55 -27.82 -28.84
N MET A 605 8.69 -27.37 -29.34
CA MET A 605 9.48 -28.07 -30.36
C MET A 605 10.53 -28.98 -29.73
N ASP A 606 10.66 -30.19 -30.26
CA ASP A 606 11.55 -31.24 -29.73
C ASP A 606 12.96 -31.22 -30.32
N SER A 607 13.11 -30.75 -31.56
CA SER A 607 14.38 -30.69 -32.27
C SER A 607 14.86 -29.25 -32.51
N VAL A 608 16.18 -29.08 -32.58
CA VAL A 608 16.84 -27.81 -32.98
C VAL A 608 16.80 -27.63 -34.51
N TRP A 609 16.57 -28.72 -35.23
CA TRP A 609 16.59 -28.78 -36.71
C TRP A 609 15.21 -29.08 -37.28
N ASP A 610 14.16 -28.74 -36.53
CA ASP A 610 12.79 -28.85 -37.02
C ASP A 610 12.57 -27.87 -38.18
N ASP A 611 12.01 -28.35 -39.30
CA ASP A 611 11.72 -27.52 -40.47
C ASP A 611 10.72 -26.41 -40.13
N MET A 612 9.78 -26.68 -39.20
CA MET A 612 8.83 -25.68 -38.71
C MET A 612 9.53 -24.58 -37.90
N LEU A 613 10.51 -24.93 -37.08
CA LEU A 613 11.31 -23.96 -36.31
C LEU A 613 12.08 -23.02 -37.25
N ARG A 614 12.71 -23.58 -38.29
CA ARG A 614 13.44 -22.79 -39.29
C ARG A 614 12.53 -21.86 -40.05
N GLU A 615 11.35 -22.34 -40.46
CA GLU A 615 10.37 -21.53 -41.15
C GLU A 615 9.84 -20.39 -40.27
N VAL A 616 9.50 -20.66 -39.00
CA VAL A 616 9.06 -19.60 -38.05
C VAL A 616 10.15 -18.55 -37.85
N LEU A 617 11.43 -18.95 -37.73
CA LEU A 617 12.55 -18.03 -37.57
C LEU A 617 12.80 -17.20 -38.84
N GLU A 618 12.72 -17.82 -40.01
CA GLU A 618 12.89 -17.16 -41.32
C GLU A 618 11.78 -16.13 -41.55
N VAL A 619 10.51 -16.55 -41.39
CA VAL A 619 9.34 -15.69 -41.55
C VAL A 619 9.34 -14.58 -40.50
N GLY A 620 9.65 -14.89 -39.24
CA GLY A 620 9.75 -13.91 -38.16
C GLY A 620 10.82 -12.85 -38.40
N SER A 621 12.01 -13.25 -38.85
CA SER A 621 13.10 -12.34 -39.20
C SER A 621 12.73 -11.45 -40.39
N ALA A 622 12.09 -12.03 -41.42
CA ALA A 622 11.62 -11.29 -42.58
C ALA A 622 10.57 -10.24 -42.18
N ILE A 623 9.58 -10.60 -41.35
CA ILE A 623 8.56 -9.65 -40.84
C ILE A 623 9.18 -8.56 -39.97
N SER A 624 10.22 -8.87 -39.18
CA SER A 624 10.93 -7.87 -38.39
C SER A 624 11.59 -6.79 -39.27
N LEU A 625 12.20 -7.19 -40.38
CA LEU A 625 12.74 -6.25 -41.37
C LEU A 625 11.62 -5.40 -42.00
N LEU A 626 10.43 -5.97 -42.18
CA LEU A 626 9.26 -5.23 -42.68
C LEU A 626 8.75 -4.13 -41.73
N ARG A 627 9.13 -4.17 -40.45
CA ARG A 627 8.78 -3.15 -39.45
C ARG A 627 9.81 -2.01 -39.37
N SER A 628 10.96 -2.15 -40.04
CA SER A 628 12.03 -1.15 -40.00
C SER A 628 11.67 0.07 -40.87
N ALA A 629 11.92 1.26 -40.32
CA ALA A 629 11.66 2.55 -40.97
C ALA A 629 12.55 2.91 -42.18
N PRO A 630 13.83 2.47 -42.28
CA PRO A 630 14.72 2.91 -43.37
C PRO A 630 14.40 2.32 -44.75
N GLU A 631 13.85 1.12 -44.84
CA GLU A 631 13.83 0.38 -46.11
C GLU A 631 12.61 0.68 -47.02
N LYS A 632 11.66 1.52 -46.55
CA LYS A 632 10.31 1.63 -47.13
C LYS A 632 9.84 3.05 -47.40
N ASN A 633 10.39 3.63 -48.45
CA ASN A 633 9.98 4.93 -48.98
C ASN A 633 8.47 5.03 -49.27
N GLN A 634 7.78 3.92 -49.57
CA GLN A 634 6.33 3.89 -49.84
C GLN A 634 5.44 4.17 -48.62
N ASP A 635 5.98 4.03 -47.40
CA ASP A 635 5.25 4.40 -46.19
C ASP A 635 5.14 5.92 -46.07
N TYR A 636 6.19 6.63 -46.48
CA TYR A 636 6.27 8.08 -46.43
C TYR A 636 5.81 8.78 -47.70
N ILE A 637 6.08 8.20 -48.88
CA ILE A 637 5.81 8.75 -50.21
C ILE A 637 4.64 7.98 -50.86
N PRO A 638 3.40 8.51 -50.83
CA PRO A 638 2.21 7.76 -51.26
C PRO A 638 2.20 7.36 -52.74
N ILE A 639 2.86 8.13 -53.63
CA ILE A 639 2.89 7.82 -55.06
C ILE A 639 3.63 6.51 -55.37
N LEU A 640 4.61 6.13 -54.53
CA LEU A 640 5.34 4.86 -54.68
C LEU A 640 4.45 3.63 -54.46
N ARG A 641 3.26 3.79 -53.86
CA ARG A 641 2.29 2.71 -53.64
C ARG A 641 1.62 2.23 -54.93
N TYR A 642 1.64 3.06 -55.98
CA TYR A 642 0.96 2.80 -57.26
C TYR A 642 1.92 2.44 -58.40
N MET A 643 3.22 2.29 -58.13
CA MET A 643 4.19 1.89 -59.15
C MET A 643 3.96 0.44 -59.59
N PRO A 644 3.79 0.16 -60.90
CA PRO A 644 3.68 -1.20 -61.42
C PRO A 644 5.02 -1.94 -61.20
N ASN A 645 4.96 -3.21 -60.79
CA ASN A 645 6.12 -4.07 -60.41
C ASN A 645 6.82 -3.72 -59.08
N ASN A 646 6.06 -3.39 -58.03
CA ASN A 646 6.64 -3.29 -56.69
C ASN A 646 6.94 -4.69 -56.10
N GLU A 647 8.10 -5.27 -56.45
CA GLU A 647 8.60 -6.56 -55.97
C GLU A 647 8.56 -6.68 -54.44
N LYS A 648 8.82 -5.57 -53.72
CA LYS A 648 8.73 -5.52 -52.25
C LYS A 648 7.31 -5.77 -51.76
N THR A 649 6.29 -5.23 -52.43
CA THR A 649 4.88 -5.46 -52.06
C THR A 649 4.43 -6.89 -52.38
N GLN A 650 4.92 -7.48 -53.48
CA GLN A 650 4.66 -8.90 -53.79
C GLN A 650 5.31 -9.83 -52.76
N ARG A 651 6.58 -9.58 -52.39
CA ARG A 651 7.28 -10.30 -51.31
C ARG A 651 6.57 -10.17 -49.96
N ASN A 652 5.97 -9.02 -49.65
CA ASN A 652 5.20 -8.84 -48.42
C ASN A 652 3.90 -9.65 -48.40
N LYS A 653 3.27 -9.85 -49.56
CA LYS A 653 2.06 -10.69 -49.69
C LYS A 653 2.40 -12.18 -49.57
N SER A 654 3.50 -12.64 -50.18
CA SER A 654 3.92 -14.04 -50.05
C SER A 654 4.38 -14.40 -48.63
N LEU A 655 5.07 -13.49 -47.93
CA LEU A 655 5.41 -13.65 -46.51
C LEU A 655 4.17 -13.72 -45.61
N ARG A 656 3.12 -12.95 -45.94
CA ARG A 656 1.84 -12.99 -45.24
C ARG A 656 1.11 -14.32 -45.43
N GLU A 657 1.10 -14.86 -46.65
CA GLU A 657 0.49 -16.16 -46.95
C GLU A 657 1.19 -17.28 -46.17
N ARG A 658 2.53 -17.27 -46.11
CA ARG A 658 3.30 -18.21 -45.29
C ARG A 658 3.02 -18.04 -43.79
N GLN A 659 2.91 -16.81 -43.29
CA GLN A 659 2.56 -16.55 -41.89
C GLN A 659 1.16 -17.06 -41.51
N ALA A 660 0.19 -17.07 -42.43
CA ALA A 660 -1.16 -17.54 -42.13
C ALA A 660 -1.27 -19.08 -42.04
N ILE A 661 -0.28 -19.80 -42.58
CA ILE A 661 -0.19 -21.26 -42.59
C ILE A 661 0.50 -21.77 -41.30
N LEU A 662 1.40 -20.95 -40.73
CA LEU A 662 2.07 -21.15 -39.45
C LEU A 662 1.19 -20.75 -38.27
#